data_AF-A0A2E2UTM5-F1
#
_entry.id   AF-A0A2E2UTM5-F1
#
_cell.length_a   1.000
_cell.length_b   1.000
_cell.length_c   1.000
_cell.angle_alpha   90.00
_cell.angle_beta   90.00
_cell.angle_gamma   90.00
#
_symmetry.space_group_name_H-M   'P 1'
#
loop_
_entity.id
_entity.type
_entity.pdbx_description
1 polymer ?
#
loop_
_entity_poly.entity_id
_entity_poly.type
_entity_poly.pdbx_seq_one_letter_code
_entity_poly.pdbx_strand_id
1 'polypeptide(L)'
;MSTINVGINGFGRIGKCCFMQLFEDDNVSIKAININNLEIKDLEHYLNNDSIHGKKKYVVDIVTENVVRINKKCIFIFKSKNAEEIDWKLNNVEYLFETTGAYLTTEKARQHNANYICLSAPPKDLGVTPIYCYGVNESNYHGENVISNASCTTNCIAPFLKTLQKYNIVSSNFITIHSSTSSQSVVDNANFNKRTNRSIFNNIIPHTTGATSSLKYILPDLENKVVGTSVRIPTSNVSMIDVNVTFKNNITKEKILSDLEKLQNDVLIVNKEKLVSSDFISTTHPTIVDYYSTFQIDEKSIKFTLWYDNEWSYAAQMIKMVKTMFYKNNQTSLTKISNIDCFDKIVAVRCDFNCPVDEDGMITDDYRITSALPTIHKILLDRPKKLILMTHYGRPHGYDSKYSTKIFLKTLKMYLNINNIYFLENGFSTTNDEILSNDSVLCLMENVRFHDYETKPKESEVIKFHIDIFCNEAFSASHRDHYSITRINSDIHCYGYCFIKEIDTFNMILKNNGSVMTAIIGGSKVSDKMPMLEKLSTIVNYIFVAGNNLNSIEENKEFFNKISSNKAEIIYASDGFGNVNPRFVNNNYDDLQHKYFGNLFDTNLLGNNKIFDIGPQSMNTLASLINQSNIVFWNGSLGICEDPFYKNGSEMLIHLLNSCKAKVIIGGGDTAGFVNDYENNFHHISTGGGASIDYISNSTLPGLIYK
;
A
#
# COMPACT_ATOMS: atom_id res chain seq x y z
N MET A 1 -14.47 1.33 11.23
CA MET A 1 -13.30 0.45 10.96
C MET A 1 -13.42 -0.80 11.80
N SER A 2 -12.94 -1.95 11.33
CA SER A 2 -12.85 -3.17 12.14
C SER A 2 -11.85 -2.98 13.29
N THR A 3 -12.24 -3.37 14.51
CA THR A 3 -11.40 -3.26 15.71
C THR A 3 -10.28 -4.31 15.68
N ILE A 4 -9.04 -3.91 15.98
CA ILE A 4 -7.89 -4.83 16.04
C ILE A 4 -7.94 -5.62 17.35
N ASN A 5 -8.06 -6.94 17.29
CA ASN A 5 -8.07 -7.78 18.47
C ASN A 5 -6.66 -8.27 18.82
N VAL A 6 -6.16 -7.84 19.98
CA VAL A 6 -4.76 -8.04 20.36
C VAL A 6 -4.60 -8.83 21.66
N GLY A 7 -3.51 -9.58 21.75
CA GLY A 7 -3.03 -10.21 22.96
C GLY A 7 -1.61 -9.74 23.33
N ILE A 8 -1.25 -9.78 24.61
CA ILE A 8 0.10 -9.42 25.07
C ILE A 8 0.69 -10.59 25.85
N ASN A 9 1.77 -11.18 25.33
CA ASN A 9 2.56 -12.15 26.06
C ASN A 9 3.76 -11.47 26.72
N GLY A 10 3.85 -11.55 28.04
CA GLY A 10 4.94 -10.96 28.83
C GLY A 10 4.59 -9.59 29.39
N PHE A 11 4.00 -9.56 30.57
CA PHE A 11 3.59 -8.29 31.21
C PHE A 11 4.71 -7.59 31.99
N GLY A 12 5.88 -7.45 31.36
CA GLY A 12 7.03 -6.68 31.86
C GLY A 12 7.00 -5.22 31.43
N ARG A 13 8.16 -4.55 31.34
CA ARG A 13 8.25 -3.12 30.94
C ARG A 13 7.59 -2.82 29.59
N ILE A 14 8.01 -3.52 28.52
CA ILE A 14 7.47 -3.27 27.17
C ILE A 14 6.01 -3.70 27.07
N GLY A 15 5.64 -4.88 27.58
CA GLY A 15 4.24 -5.33 27.60
C GLY A 15 3.31 -4.37 28.35
N LYS A 16 3.74 -3.82 29.48
CA LYS A 16 3.00 -2.79 30.23
C LYS A 16 2.89 -1.49 29.43
N CYS A 17 3.96 -1.04 28.77
CA CYS A 17 3.92 0.16 27.91
C CYS A 17 2.97 -0.03 26.73
N CYS A 18 3.01 -1.19 26.06
CA CYS A 18 2.06 -1.53 25.00
C CYS A 18 0.63 -1.53 25.55
N PHE A 19 0.38 -2.17 26.70
CA PHE A 19 -0.94 -2.18 27.33
C PHE A 19 -1.44 -0.76 27.60
N MET A 20 -0.64 0.08 28.26
CA MET A 20 -1.07 1.44 28.63
C MET A 20 -1.38 2.32 27.41
N GLN A 21 -0.63 2.17 26.31
CA GLN A 21 -0.88 2.90 25.07
C GLN A 21 -2.10 2.38 24.32
N LEU A 22 -2.26 1.05 24.23
CA LEU A 22 -3.37 0.40 23.52
C LEU A 22 -4.69 0.51 24.28
N PHE A 23 -4.67 0.61 25.61
CA PHE A 23 -5.88 0.67 26.41
C PHE A 23 -6.69 1.95 26.14
N GLU A 24 -6.01 3.03 25.78
CA GLU A 24 -6.61 4.33 25.41
C GLU A 24 -7.01 4.41 23.93
N ASP A 25 -6.73 3.38 23.13
CA ASP A 25 -7.04 3.36 21.70
C ASP A 25 -8.39 2.66 21.42
N ASP A 26 -9.37 3.42 20.93
CA ASP A 26 -10.70 2.89 20.61
C ASP A 26 -10.72 1.96 19.39
N ASN A 27 -9.67 1.98 18.56
CA ASN A 27 -9.54 1.09 17.40
C ASN A 27 -8.94 -0.26 17.76
N VAL A 28 -8.51 -0.46 19.01
CA VAL A 28 -7.86 -1.69 19.48
C VAL A 28 -8.60 -2.28 20.68
N SER A 29 -8.82 -3.60 20.65
CA SER A 29 -9.38 -4.35 21.75
C SER A 29 -8.34 -5.33 22.29
N ILE A 30 -7.82 -5.04 23.49
CA ILE A 30 -6.97 -5.99 24.23
C ILE A 30 -7.89 -7.10 24.77
N LYS A 31 -7.81 -8.30 24.18
CA LYS A 31 -8.67 -9.43 24.57
C LYS A 31 -8.06 -10.26 25.68
N ALA A 32 -6.74 -10.45 25.65
CA ALA A 32 -6.06 -11.27 26.64
C ALA A 32 -4.63 -10.79 26.92
N ILE A 33 -4.16 -11.03 28.14
CA ILE A 33 -2.77 -10.81 28.54
C ILE A 33 -2.25 -12.02 29.31
N ASN A 34 -0.99 -12.39 29.12
CA ASN A 34 -0.34 -13.46 29.87
C ASN A 34 0.61 -12.87 30.93
N ILE A 35 0.36 -13.23 32.19
CA ILE A 35 1.02 -12.68 33.37
C ILE A 35 1.60 -13.82 34.22
N ASN A 36 2.92 -13.98 34.24
CA ASN A 36 3.58 -15.09 34.97
C ASN A 36 4.12 -14.71 36.35
N ASN A 37 4.43 -13.43 36.59
CA ASN A 37 5.17 -12.96 37.76
C ASN A 37 4.39 -11.91 38.58
N LEU A 38 3.08 -11.83 38.40
CA LEU A 38 2.22 -10.87 39.06
C LEU A 38 0.87 -11.53 39.37
N GLU A 39 0.42 -11.38 40.61
CA GLU A 39 -0.89 -11.86 41.02
C GLU A 39 -1.99 -10.89 40.57
N ILE A 40 -3.16 -11.42 40.19
CA ILE A 40 -4.26 -10.63 39.61
C ILE A 40 -4.73 -9.54 40.58
N LYS A 41 -4.75 -9.83 41.89
CA LYS A 41 -5.09 -8.87 42.95
C LYS A 41 -4.16 -7.65 42.99
N ASP A 42 -2.92 -7.80 42.51
CA ASP A 42 -1.91 -6.75 42.50
C ASP A 42 -1.86 -6.01 41.14
N LEU A 43 -2.67 -6.42 40.16
CA LEU A 43 -2.68 -5.86 38.81
C LEU A 43 -3.05 -4.37 38.79
N GLU A 44 -4.05 -3.96 39.58
CA GLU A 44 -4.42 -2.54 39.70
C GLU A 44 -3.23 -1.71 40.20
N HIS A 45 -2.57 -2.18 41.26
CA HIS A 45 -1.42 -1.51 41.83
C HIS A 45 -0.27 -1.43 40.83
N TYR A 46 0.02 -2.52 40.11
CA TYR A 46 1.06 -2.56 39.09
C TYR A 46 0.79 -1.57 37.95
N LEU A 47 -0.45 -1.51 37.45
CA LEU A 47 -0.84 -0.61 36.37
C LEU A 47 -0.81 0.87 36.79
N ASN A 48 -1.27 1.18 38.01
CA ASN A 48 -1.38 2.55 38.50
C ASN A 48 -0.03 3.16 38.93
N ASN A 49 0.98 2.33 39.20
CA ASN A 49 2.28 2.78 39.66
C ASN A 49 3.38 2.46 38.63
N ASP A 50 3.78 3.48 37.86
CA ASP A 50 4.95 3.43 36.98
C ASP A 50 5.97 4.49 37.40
N SER A 51 7.17 4.07 37.79
CA SER A 51 8.21 5.01 38.24
C SER A 51 8.73 5.92 37.12
N ILE A 52 8.54 5.54 35.86
CA ILE A 52 9.03 6.26 34.69
C ILE A 52 7.91 7.04 34.02
N HIS A 53 6.80 6.39 33.71
CA HIS A 53 5.69 6.98 32.95
C HIS A 53 4.60 7.59 33.85
N GLY A 54 4.87 7.69 35.15
CA GLY A 54 4.01 8.32 36.14
C GLY A 54 2.80 7.48 36.55
N LYS A 55 1.94 8.08 37.37
CA LYS A 55 0.73 7.42 37.85
C LYS A 55 -0.37 7.45 36.81
N LYS A 56 -1.12 6.35 36.73
CA LYS A 56 -2.34 6.22 35.93
C LYS A 56 -3.51 5.84 36.84
N LYS A 57 -4.74 5.91 36.31
CA LYS A 57 -5.96 5.58 37.04
C LYS A 57 -6.75 4.50 36.31
N TYR A 58 -6.37 3.27 36.59
CA TYR A 58 -7.10 2.05 36.25
C TYR A 58 -7.84 1.56 37.50
N VAL A 59 -9.07 1.09 37.30
CA VAL A 59 -9.85 0.37 38.30
C VAL A 59 -9.97 -1.07 37.82
N VAL A 60 -9.56 -2.04 38.63
CA VAL A 60 -9.57 -3.46 38.24
C VAL A 60 -10.55 -4.24 39.11
N ASP A 61 -11.66 -4.66 38.51
CA ASP A 61 -12.60 -5.59 39.12
C ASP A 61 -12.24 -7.03 38.71
N ILE A 62 -12.03 -7.93 39.67
CA ILE A 62 -11.88 -9.35 39.38
C ILE A 62 -13.27 -9.94 39.15
N VAL A 63 -13.56 -10.37 37.91
CA VAL A 63 -14.86 -10.94 37.53
C VAL A 63 -14.86 -12.45 37.80
N THR A 64 -13.77 -13.13 37.43
CA THR A 64 -13.51 -14.54 37.71
C THR A 64 -12.01 -14.74 37.97
N GLU A 65 -11.58 -15.97 38.22
CA GLU A 65 -10.16 -16.30 38.38
C GLU A 65 -9.28 -15.93 37.17
N ASN A 66 -9.85 -15.93 35.96
CA ASN A 66 -9.12 -15.68 34.71
C ASN A 66 -9.67 -14.47 33.92
N VAL A 67 -10.64 -13.73 34.46
CA VAL A 67 -11.22 -12.56 33.78
C VAL A 67 -11.23 -11.37 34.73
N VAL A 68 -10.63 -10.28 34.28
CA VAL A 68 -10.68 -8.99 34.95
C VAL A 68 -11.44 -7.99 34.09
N ARG A 69 -12.13 -7.06 34.75
CA ARG A 69 -12.65 -5.86 34.11
C ARG A 69 -11.79 -4.69 34.54
N ILE A 70 -11.06 -4.12 33.60
CA ILE A 70 -10.27 -2.91 33.81
C ILE A 70 -11.09 -1.74 33.27
N ASN A 71 -11.47 -0.80 34.14
CA ASN A 71 -12.45 0.24 33.88
C ASN A 71 -13.76 -0.34 33.31
N LYS A 72 -13.95 -0.25 31.98
CA LYS A 72 -15.12 -0.79 31.26
C LYS A 72 -14.79 -1.95 30.31
N LYS A 73 -13.52 -2.36 30.21
CA LYS A 73 -13.03 -3.35 29.24
C LYS A 73 -12.73 -4.68 29.96
N CYS A 74 -13.34 -5.78 29.52
CA CYS A 74 -13.05 -7.12 30.04
C CYS A 74 -11.84 -7.73 29.32
N ILE A 75 -10.93 -8.32 30.08
CA ILE A 75 -9.67 -8.88 29.59
C ILE A 75 -9.45 -10.25 30.25
N PHE A 76 -9.12 -11.24 29.42
CA PHE A 76 -8.75 -12.58 29.89
C PHE A 76 -7.28 -12.60 30.34
N ILE A 77 -7.01 -13.26 31.46
CA ILE A 77 -5.68 -13.41 32.04
C ILE A 77 -5.22 -14.86 31.88
N PHE A 78 -4.11 -15.05 31.19
CA PHE A 78 -3.36 -16.29 31.22
C PHE A 78 -2.26 -16.23 32.28
N LYS A 79 -1.89 -17.41 32.80
CA LYS A 79 -0.74 -17.60 33.71
C LYS A 79 0.05 -18.84 33.29
N SER A 80 0.61 -18.86 32.09
CA SER A 80 1.49 -19.95 31.66
C SER A 80 2.85 -19.47 31.13
N LYS A 81 3.88 -20.23 31.50
CA LYS A 81 5.24 -20.07 30.94
C LYS A 81 5.43 -20.81 29.63
N ASN A 82 4.53 -21.73 29.30
CA ASN A 82 4.56 -22.50 28.08
C ASN A 82 3.61 -21.89 27.05
N ALA A 83 4.17 -21.43 25.92
CA ALA A 83 3.41 -20.81 24.84
C ALA A 83 2.30 -21.71 24.27
N GLU A 84 2.52 -23.03 24.24
CA GLU A 84 1.58 -24.01 23.67
C GLU A 84 0.32 -24.19 24.51
N GLU A 85 0.37 -23.86 25.80
CA GLU A 85 -0.77 -23.94 26.72
C GLU A 85 -1.69 -22.71 26.66
N ILE A 86 -1.29 -21.67 25.90
CA ILE A 86 -2.03 -20.42 25.82
C ILE A 86 -2.90 -20.39 24.56
N ASP A 87 -4.21 -20.52 24.74
CA ASP A 87 -5.17 -20.46 23.64
C ASP A 87 -5.63 -19.03 23.35
N TRP A 88 -4.84 -18.32 22.53
CA TRP A 88 -5.17 -16.98 22.06
C TRP A 88 -6.47 -16.94 21.23
N LYS A 89 -6.76 -18.00 20.46
CA LYS A 89 -7.90 -18.03 19.53
C LYS A 89 -9.22 -18.12 20.28
N LEU A 90 -9.28 -18.84 21.39
CA LEU A 90 -10.47 -18.90 22.26
C LEU A 90 -10.91 -17.52 22.75
N ASN A 91 -9.97 -16.58 22.84
CA ASN A 91 -10.23 -15.19 23.24
C ASN A 91 -10.29 -14.21 22.06
N ASN A 92 -10.41 -14.71 20.82
CA ASN A 92 -10.44 -13.91 19.59
C ASN A 92 -9.21 -13.00 19.42
N VAL A 93 -8.04 -13.40 19.92
CA VAL A 93 -6.78 -12.67 19.66
C VAL A 93 -6.26 -13.01 18.27
N GLU A 94 -6.06 -11.99 17.45
CA GLU A 94 -5.51 -12.13 16.09
C GLU A 94 -4.04 -11.74 16.03
N TYR A 95 -3.67 -10.66 16.72
CA TYR A 95 -2.32 -10.10 16.75
C TYR A 95 -1.73 -10.19 18.14
N LEU A 96 -0.57 -10.83 18.26
CA LEU A 96 0.13 -11.05 19.51
C LEU A 96 1.37 -10.16 19.62
N PHE A 97 1.44 -9.38 20.69
CA PHE A 97 2.67 -8.73 21.13
C PHE A 97 3.49 -9.72 21.96
N GLU A 98 4.59 -10.22 21.40
CA GLU A 98 5.52 -11.10 22.10
C GLU A 98 6.61 -10.26 22.76
N THR A 99 6.46 -10.03 24.08
CA THR A 99 7.28 -9.12 24.87
C THR A 99 8.04 -9.78 26.03
N THR A 100 8.13 -11.11 26.05
CA THR A 100 8.87 -11.86 27.08
C THR A 100 10.38 -11.86 26.84
N GLY A 101 10.81 -11.74 25.58
CA GLY A 101 12.20 -11.94 25.18
C GLY A 101 12.66 -13.42 25.15
N ALA A 102 11.76 -14.38 25.37
CA ALA A 102 12.07 -15.81 25.37
C ALA A 102 11.88 -16.46 23.98
N TYR A 103 10.88 -16.00 23.22
CA TYR A 103 10.44 -16.58 21.94
C TYR A 103 11.01 -15.82 20.74
N LEU A 104 12.34 -15.72 20.66
CA LEU A 104 13.06 -14.88 19.68
C LEU A 104 13.41 -15.59 18.36
N THR A 105 12.72 -16.65 17.98
CA THR A 105 12.86 -17.29 16.66
C THR A 105 11.47 -17.57 16.10
N THR A 106 11.35 -17.67 14.77
CA THR A 106 10.07 -17.99 14.13
C THR A 106 9.52 -19.32 14.65
N GLU A 107 10.38 -20.32 14.79
CA GLU A 107 10.02 -21.65 15.33
C GLU A 107 9.44 -21.55 16.73
N LYS A 108 10.12 -20.86 17.66
CA LYS A 108 9.65 -20.71 19.03
C LYS A 108 8.39 -19.88 19.10
N ALA A 109 8.34 -18.75 18.40
CA ALA A 109 7.17 -17.87 18.40
C ALA A 109 5.89 -18.58 17.94
N ARG A 110 5.99 -19.46 16.94
CA ARG A 110 4.86 -20.25 16.42
C ARG A 110 4.21 -21.16 17.47
N GLN A 111 4.89 -21.52 18.54
CA GLN A 111 4.32 -22.28 19.65
C GLN A 111 3.12 -21.59 20.30
N HIS A 112 2.99 -20.27 20.15
CA HIS A 112 1.80 -19.55 20.63
C HIS A 112 0.52 -19.89 19.88
N ASN A 113 0.58 -20.41 18.65
CA ASN A 113 -0.62 -20.65 17.83
C ASN A 113 -1.49 -19.39 17.57
N ALA A 114 -0.94 -18.18 17.69
CA ALA A 114 -1.58 -16.93 17.28
C ALA A 114 -1.41 -16.70 15.75
N ASN A 115 -2.35 -15.98 15.12
CA ASN A 115 -2.34 -15.77 13.66
C ASN A 115 -1.16 -14.89 13.21
N TYR A 116 -0.94 -13.81 13.95
CA TYR A 116 0.13 -12.84 13.68
C TYR A 116 0.87 -12.50 14.97
N ILE A 117 2.21 -12.52 14.93
CA ILE A 117 3.08 -12.35 16.10
C ILE A 117 4.13 -11.30 15.78
N CYS A 118 4.20 -10.26 16.62
CA CYS A 118 5.22 -9.23 16.57
C CYS A 118 6.18 -9.41 17.75
N LEU A 119 7.45 -9.70 17.46
CA LEU A 119 8.50 -9.88 18.46
C LEU A 119 9.06 -8.52 18.90
N SER A 120 9.22 -8.31 20.21
CA SER A 120 9.74 -7.07 20.78
C SER A 120 11.28 -7.03 20.91
N ALA A 121 12.01 -7.81 20.11
CA ALA A 121 13.47 -7.79 20.09
C ALA A 121 14.01 -8.36 18.77
N PRO A 122 15.29 -8.11 18.43
CA PRO A 122 15.93 -8.73 17.27
C PRO A 122 15.86 -10.26 17.35
N PRO A 123 15.56 -10.95 16.24
CA PRO A 123 15.45 -12.39 16.24
C PRO A 123 16.83 -13.04 16.38
N LYS A 124 16.85 -14.24 16.95
CA LYS A 124 18.06 -15.08 17.06
C LYS A 124 18.33 -15.89 15.79
N ASP A 125 17.34 -16.00 14.91
CA ASP A 125 17.41 -16.64 13.58
C ASP A 125 17.43 -15.56 12.47
N LEU A 126 18.47 -14.71 12.49
CA LEU A 126 18.67 -13.64 11.51
C LEU A 126 18.65 -14.19 10.07
N GLY A 127 17.86 -13.54 9.21
CA GLY A 127 17.63 -13.98 7.83
C GLY A 127 16.47 -14.97 7.67
N VAL A 128 15.92 -15.50 8.77
CA VAL A 128 14.70 -16.32 8.76
C VAL A 128 13.51 -15.47 9.20
N THR A 129 13.55 -14.91 10.41
CA THR A 129 12.47 -14.04 10.89
C THR A 129 12.60 -12.65 10.25
N PRO A 130 11.60 -12.18 9.48
CA PRO A 130 11.61 -10.84 8.88
C PRO A 130 11.67 -9.74 9.93
N ILE A 131 12.42 -8.67 9.64
CA ILE A 131 12.63 -7.55 10.55
C ILE A 131 12.09 -6.28 9.90
N TYR A 132 11.20 -5.59 10.60
CA TYR A 132 10.61 -4.35 10.15
C TYR A 132 10.79 -3.23 11.17
N CYS A 133 10.95 -2.01 10.66
CA CYS A 133 10.83 -0.76 11.40
C CYS A 133 9.81 0.11 10.68
N TYR A 134 8.79 0.56 11.42
CA TYR A 134 7.81 1.52 10.92
C TYR A 134 8.47 2.84 10.53
N GLY A 135 8.04 3.44 9.41
CA GLY A 135 8.63 4.61 8.77
C GLY A 135 9.92 4.33 7.98
N VAL A 136 10.26 3.06 7.72
CA VAL A 136 11.51 2.66 7.06
C VAL A 136 11.30 1.61 5.98
N ASN A 137 10.82 0.41 6.36
CA ASN A 137 10.67 -0.74 5.46
C ASN A 137 9.35 -1.50 5.66
N GLU A 138 8.41 -0.96 6.44
CA GLU A 138 7.08 -1.53 6.67
C GLU A 138 6.26 -1.68 5.38
N SER A 139 6.59 -0.89 4.34
CA SER A 139 6.06 -1.06 2.98
C SER A 139 6.33 -2.45 2.39
N ASN A 140 7.35 -3.15 2.88
CA ASN A 140 7.77 -4.48 2.44
C ASN A 140 7.15 -5.62 3.28
N TYR A 141 6.25 -5.30 4.21
CA TYR A 141 5.42 -6.33 4.85
C TYR A 141 4.40 -6.87 3.83
N HIS A 142 4.37 -8.19 3.66
CA HIS A 142 3.55 -8.92 2.69
C HIS A 142 2.62 -9.96 3.34
N GLY A 143 2.34 -9.81 4.64
CA GLY A 143 1.41 -10.66 5.37
C GLY A 143 2.09 -11.78 6.16
N GLU A 144 3.39 -11.63 6.46
CA GLU A 144 4.16 -12.56 7.25
C GLU A 144 3.52 -12.77 8.63
N ASN A 145 3.42 -14.03 9.06
CA ASN A 145 2.78 -14.38 10.35
C ASN A 145 3.64 -13.99 11.55
N VAL A 146 4.95 -14.09 11.44
CA VAL A 146 5.88 -13.76 12.54
C VAL A 146 6.86 -12.73 12.03
N ILE A 147 6.95 -11.60 12.72
CA ILE A 147 7.91 -10.54 12.42
C ILE A 147 8.64 -10.08 13.67
N SER A 148 9.79 -9.44 13.50
CA SER A 148 10.48 -8.72 14.56
C SER A 148 10.37 -7.20 14.35
N ASN A 149 10.00 -6.47 15.41
CA ASN A 149 10.07 -5.01 15.45
C ASN A 149 11.49 -4.51 15.83
N ALA A 150 12.52 -5.31 15.54
CA ALA A 150 13.92 -5.00 15.83
C ALA A 150 14.17 -4.62 17.31
N SER A 151 15.12 -3.71 17.57
CA SER A 151 15.40 -3.16 18.91
C SER A 151 15.02 -1.68 19.01
N CYS A 152 14.96 -1.14 20.23
CA CYS A 152 14.78 0.29 20.50
C CYS A 152 15.84 1.15 19.79
N THR A 153 17.12 0.77 19.87
CA THR A 153 18.21 1.46 19.16
C THR A 153 18.03 1.39 17.64
N THR A 154 17.58 0.25 17.11
CA THR A 154 17.30 0.10 15.67
C THR A 154 16.19 1.04 15.22
N ASN A 155 15.08 1.09 15.95
CA ASN A 155 13.96 1.98 15.65
C ASN A 155 14.35 3.45 15.71
N CYS A 156 15.32 3.83 16.55
CA CYS A 156 15.85 5.18 16.60
C CYS A 156 16.75 5.52 15.40
N ILE A 157 17.70 4.65 15.05
CA ILE A 157 18.71 4.99 14.04
C ILE A 157 18.24 4.74 12.60
N ALA A 158 17.34 3.79 12.37
CA ALA A 158 16.94 3.39 11.02
C ALA A 158 16.19 4.51 10.25
N PRO A 159 15.18 5.21 10.81
CA PRO A 159 14.52 6.32 10.12
C PRO A 159 15.48 7.47 9.78
N PHE A 160 16.42 7.75 10.68
CA PHE A 160 17.48 8.74 10.49
C PHE A 160 18.37 8.38 9.29
N LEU A 161 18.95 7.17 9.30
CA LEU A 161 19.83 6.72 8.21
C LEU A 161 19.10 6.61 6.87
N LYS A 162 17.84 6.13 6.87
CA LYS A 162 16.98 6.09 5.68
C LYS A 162 16.87 7.46 5.03
N THR A 163 16.61 8.49 5.83
CA THR A 163 16.49 9.87 5.35
C THR A 163 17.79 10.38 4.74
N LEU A 164 18.93 10.00 5.33
CA LEU A 164 20.24 10.43 4.89
C LEU A 164 20.80 9.66 3.68
N GLN A 165 20.21 8.52 3.29
CA GLN A 165 20.67 7.71 2.14
C GLN A 165 20.78 8.54 0.85
N LYS A 166 19.88 9.52 0.64
CA LYS A 166 19.88 10.42 -0.53
C LYS A 166 21.16 11.25 -0.68
N TYR A 167 21.95 11.41 0.37
CA TYR A 167 23.24 12.11 0.34
C TYR A 167 24.44 11.17 0.11
N ASN A 168 24.20 9.90 -0.22
CA ASN A 168 25.23 8.89 -0.49
C ASN A 168 26.19 8.69 0.70
N ILE A 169 25.70 8.01 1.74
CA ILE A 169 26.50 7.62 2.92
C ILE A 169 27.62 6.65 2.47
N VAL A 170 28.85 7.00 2.83
CA VAL A 170 30.06 6.18 2.64
C VAL A 170 30.24 5.22 3.82
N SER A 171 30.18 5.75 5.03
CA SER A 171 30.30 4.99 6.27
C SER A 171 29.61 5.71 7.42
N SER A 172 29.24 4.96 8.45
CA SER A 172 28.73 5.50 9.70
C SER A 172 29.14 4.62 10.86
N ASN A 173 29.47 5.26 11.99
CA ASN A 173 29.64 4.56 13.25
C ASN A 173 28.80 5.21 14.35
N PHE A 174 28.40 4.42 15.34
CA PHE A 174 27.65 4.97 16.47
C PHE A 174 27.92 4.27 17.80
N ILE A 175 27.73 5.01 18.87
CA ILE A 175 27.65 4.48 20.23
C ILE A 175 26.27 4.82 20.77
N THR A 176 25.50 3.81 21.17
CA THR A 176 24.30 4.09 21.95
C THR A 176 24.62 4.15 23.44
N ILE A 177 24.42 5.33 24.02
CA ILE A 177 24.45 5.58 25.45
C ILE A 177 23.06 5.23 25.96
N HIS A 178 22.92 4.01 26.43
CA HIS A 178 21.64 3.37 26.63
C HIS A 178 21.31 3.30 28.13
N SER A 179 20.08 3.66 28.48
CA SER A 179 19.57 3.53 29.84
C SER A 179 19.62 2.08 30.34
N SER A 180 19.60 1.92 31.66
CA SER A 180 19.52 0.61 32.29
C SER A 180 18.26 -0.15 31.86
N THR A 181 18.36 -1.48 31.75
CA THR A 181 17.22 -2.37 31.53
C THR A 181 17.26 -3.51 32.55
N SER A 182 16.18 -4.30 32.64
CA SER A 182 16.10 -5.45 33.55
C SER A 182 17.17 -6.54 33.32
N SER A 183 17.92 -6.46 32.22
CA SER A 183 19.04 -7.37 31.93
C SER A 183 20.36 -6.97 32.61
N GLN A 184 20.43 -5.79 33.25
CA GLN A 184 21.57 -5.40 34.09
C GLN A 184 21.27 -5.70 35.55
N SER A 185 22.34 -5.88 36.33
CA SER A 185 22.24 -6.19 37.75
C SER A 185 22.20 -4.91 38.58
N VAL A 186 21.31 -4.86 39.57
CA VAL A 186 21.23 -3.74 40.53
C VAL A 186 22.47 -3.70 41.42
N VAL A 187 22.91 -4.87 41.90
CA VAL A 187 24.14 -5.08 42.64
C VAL A 187 25.02 -6.10 41.92
N ASP A 188 26.28 -6.23 42.34
CA ASP A 188 27.19 -7.21 41.76
C ASP A 188 26.68 -8.64 42.00
N ASN A 189 26.56 -9.44 40.93
CA ASN A 189 26.18 -10.84 41.00
C ASN A 189 27.42 -11.75 41.05
N ALA A 190 27.32 -12.92 41.70
CA ALA A 190 28.43 -13.87 41.82
C ALA A 190 28.92 -14.44 40.47
N ASN A 191 28.11 -14.35 39.42
CA ASN A 191 28.50 -14.71 38.06
C ASN A 191 29.29 -13.54 37.44
N PHE A 192 30.60 -13.66 37.19
CA PHE A 192 31.41 -12.58 36.63
C PHE A 192 31.74 -12.73 35.13
N ASN A 193 31.05 -13.61 34.42
CA ASN A 193 31.35 -13.90 33.01
C ASN A 193 30.97 -12.76 32.05
N LYS A 194 30.16 -11.79 32.49
CA LYS A 194 29.72 -10.64 31.69
C LYS A 194 29.82 -9.36 32.49
N ARG A 195 30.16 -8.24 31.81
CA ARG A 195 30.21 -6.91 32.44
C ARG A 195 28.87 -6.47 33.02
N THR A 196 27.75 -6.94 32.48
CA THR A 196 26.37 -6.67 32.95
C THR A 196 26.03 -7.27 34.32
N ASN A 197 26.92 -8.10 34.85
CA ASN A 197 26.78 -8.68 36.19
C ASN A 197 27.34 -7.75 37.28
N ARG A 198 27.92 -6.61 36.90
CA ARG A 198 28.28 -5.52 37.80
C ARG A 198 27.09 -4.57 37.99
N SER A 199 27.02 -3.92 39.15
CA SER A 199 25.98 -2.96 39.52
C SER A 199 25.85 -1.83 38.51
N ILE A 200 24.64 -1.60 37.98
CA ILE A 200 24.36 -0.53 37.03
C ILE A 200 24.39 0.88 37.63
N PHE A 201 24.22 1.01 38.95
CA PHE A 201 24.15 2.34 39.59
C PHE A 201 25.49 3.06 39.67
N ASN A 202 26.60 2.31 39.70
CA ASN A 202 27.95 2.86 39.89
C ASN A 202 28.85 2.66 38.67
N ASN A 203 28.33 2.11 37.57
CA ASN A 203 29.14 1.74 36.42
C ASN A 203 28.57 2.24 35.10
N ILE A 204 29.48 2.62 34.20
CA ILE A 204 29.22 2.71 32.76
C ILE A 204 29.68 1.39 32.15
N ILE A 205 28.75 0.60 31.61
CA ILE A 205 29.01 -0.79 31.23
C ILE A 205 29.05 -0.91 29.71
N PRO A 206 30.22 -1.09 29.07
CA PRO A 206 30.26 -1.33 27.63
C PRO A 206 29.61 -2.67 27.28
N HIS A 207 28.82 -2.66 26.21
CA HIS A 207 27.98 -3.76 25.77
C HIS A 207 27.83 -3.75 24.24
N THR A 208 27.38 -4.86 23.66
CA THR A 208 27.04 -4.92 22.24
C THR A 208 25.64 -4.35 21.96
N THR A 209 25.36 -3.99 20.71
CA THR A 209 24.01 -3.60 20.26
C THR A 209 23.55 -4.51 19.13
N GLY A 210 22.27 -4.88 19.15
CA GLY A 210 21.63 -5.64 18.06
C GLY A 210 21.27 -4.76 16.84
N ALA A 211 21.47 -3.45 16.93
CA ALA A 211 21.10 -2.54 15.85
C ALA A 211 21.91 -2.79 14.57
N THR A 212 23.24 -2.98 14.68
CA THR A 212 24.10 -3.26 13.51
C THR A 212 23.65 -4.50 12.74
N SER A 213 23.36 -5.61 13.42
CA SER A 213 22.93 -6.84 12.76
C SER A 213 21.52 -6.75 12.16
N SER A 214 20.65 -5.92 12.72
CA SER A 214 19.29 -5.70 12.20
C SER A 214 19.29 -4.76 10.99
N LEU A 215 20.14 -3.73 10.99
CA LEU A 215 20.14 -2.67 9.98
C LEU A 215 20.37 -3.18 8.56
N LYS A 216 21.17 -4.24 8.36
CA LYS A 216 21.38 -4.80 7.01
C LYS A 216 20.09 -5.35 6.37
N TYR A 217 19.13 -5.80 7.17
CA TYR A 217 17.84 -6.30 6.68
C TYR A 217 16.81 -5.19 6.49
N ILE A 218 16.98 -4.06 7.21
CA ILE A 218 16.06 -2.91 7.16
C ILE A 218 16.50 -1.91 6.08
N LEU A 219 17.82 -1.69 5.94
CA LEU A 219 18.46 -0.78 4.99
C LEU A 219 19.60 -1.50 4.24
N PRO A 220 19.28 -2.37 3.26
CA PRO A 220 20.27 -3.18 2.55
C PRO A 220 21.39 -2.36 1.88
N ASP A 221 21.11 -1.17 1.33
CA ASP A 221 22.13 -0.33 0.68
C ASP A 221 23.22 0.19 1.65
N LEU A 222 22.98 0.05 2.95
CA LEU A 222 23.90 0.41 4.04
C LEU A 222 24.57 -0.81 4.67
N GLU A 223 24.41 -2.00 4.09
CA GLU A 223 25.14 -3.19 4.50
C GLU A 223 26.65 -2.92 4.47
N ASN A 224 27.36 -3.36 5.51
CA ASN A 224 28.79 -3.14 5.74
C ASN A 224 29.24 -1.68 5.89
N LYS A 225 28.33 -0.70 5.88
CA LYS A 225 28.66 0.73 6.06
C LYS A 225 28.43 1.24 7.48
N VAL A 226 27.56 0.58 8.24
CA VAL A 226 27.11 1.05 9.56
C VAL A 226 27.53 0.07 10.65
N VAL A 227 28.33 0.53 11.61
CA VAL A 227 28.79 -0.29 12.74
C VAL A 227 28.53 0.45 14.05
N GLY A 228 28.08 -0.24 15.09
CA GLY A 228 27.85 0.41 16.37
C GLY A 228 28.05 -0.47 17.58
N THR A 229 28.15 0.18 18.72
CA THR A 229 28.29 -0.44 20.04
C THR A 229 27.36 0.24 21.04
N SER A 230 27.34 -0.24 22.29
CA SER A 230 26.53 0.32 23.36
C SER A 230 27.35 0.53 24.63
N VAL A 231 26.96 1.53 25.41
CA VAL A 231 27.33 1.66 26.82
C VAL A 231 26.05 1.78 27.64
N ARG A 232 25.92 1.00 28.71
CA ARG A 232 24.81 1.12 29.66
C ARG A 232 25.17 2.12 30.75
N ILE A 233 24.26 3.04 31.05
CA ILE A 233 24.48 4.10 32.04
C ILE A 233 23.43 4.07 33.17
N PRO A 234 23.69 4.71 34.32
CA PRO A 234 22.81 4.75 35.49
C PRO A 234 21.54 5.62 35.33
N THR A 235 20.91 5.61 34.16
CA THR A 235 19.61 6.27 33.91
C THR A 235 18.51 5.22 33.75
N SER A 236 17.30 5.58 34.16
CA SER A 236 16.20 4.60 34.25
C SER A 236 15.42 4.46 32.95
N ASN A 237 15.39 5.48 32.11
CA ASN A 237 14.82 5.45 30.77
C ASN A 237 15.36 6.61 29.93
N VAL A 238 15.05 6.58 28.64
CA VAL A 238 15.58 7.44 27.57
C VAL A 238 17.06 7.21 27.33
N SER A 239 17.38 7.01 26.07
CA SER A 239 18.70 6.68 25.59
C SER A 239 19.09 7.66 24.48
N MET A 240 20.39 7.70 24.21
CA MET A 240 20.97 8.58 23.21
C MET A 240 21.84 7.77 22.24
N ILE A 241 21.86 8.15 20.98
CA ILE A 241 22.81 7.65 19.98
C ILE A 241 23.72 8.80 19.58
N ASP A 242 25.01 8.60 19.79
CA ASP A 242 26.07 9.42 19.23
C ASP A 242 26.49 8.78 17.91
N VAL A 243 26.20 9.42 16.78
CA VAL A 243 26.41 8.84 15.43
C VAL A 243 27.23 9.77 14.54
N ASN A 244 28.29 9.22 13.95
CA ASN A 244 29.08 9.89 12.92
C ASN A 244 28.66 9.35 11.55
N VAL A 245 28.49 10.24 10.58
CA VAL A 245 28.13 9.89 9.21
C VAL A 245 29.09 10.59 8.25
N THR A 246 29.74 9.82 7.39
CA THR A 246 30.59 10.31 6.31
C THR A 246 29.86 10.18 4.97
N PHE A 247 29.79 11.27 4.23
CA PHE A 247 29.09 11.37 2.94
C PHE A 247 30.09 11.40 1.78
N LYS A 248 29.63 11.03 0.57
CA LYS A 248 30.47 11.02 -0.63
C LYS A 248 30.90 12.43 -1.06
N ASN A 249 29.94 13.36 -1.00
CA ASN A 249 30.08 14.74 -1.45
C ASN A 249 30.10 15.70 -0.26
N ASN A 250 30.60 16.92 -0.50
CA ASN A 250 30.61 17.97 0.51
C ASN A 250 29.19 18.33 0.92
N ILE A 251 28.95 18.44 2.23
CA ILE A 251 27.63 18.72 2.78
C ILE A 251 27.75 19.44 4.12
N THR A 252 26.85 20.39 4.37
CA THR A 252 26.83 21.15 5.63
C THR A 252 25.75 20.64 6.58
N LYS A 253 26.02 20.71 7.88
CA LYS A 253 25.06 20.34 8.93
C LYS A 253 23.78 21.16 8.83
N GLU A 254 23.86 22.45 8.47
CA GLU A 254 22.71 23.34 8.32
C GLU A 254 21.77 22.83 7.22
N LYS A 255 22.34 22.33 6.11
CA LYS A 255 21.56 21.75 5.02
C LYS A 255 20.82 20.49 5.47
N ILE A 256 21.50 19.58 6.17
CA ILE A 256 20.89 18.34 6.65
C ILE A 256 19.82 18.63 7.70
N LEU A 257 20.10 19.45 8.71
CA LEU A 257 19.14 19.80 9.76
C LEU A 257 17.90 20.49 9.18
N SER A 258 18.07 21.41 8.22
CA SER A 258 16.93 22.04 7.52
C SER A 258 16.08 21.03 6.75
N ASP A 259 16.71 20.05 6.08
CA ASP A 259 15.98 19.04 5.33
C ASP A 259 15.26 18.04 6.27
N LEU A 260 15.83 17.74 7.44
CA LEU A 260 15.18 16.95 8.50
C LEU A 260 13.99 17.68 9.13
N GLU A 261 14.11 19.00 9.35
CA GLU A 261 13.01 19.84 9.85
C GLU A 261 11.83 19.90 8.88
N LYS A 262 12.08 19.92 7.57
CA LYS A 262 11.03 19.89 6.56
C LYS A 262 10.34 18.53 6.45
N LEU A 263 11.00 17.46 6.88
CA LEU A 263 10.50 16.09 6.76
C LEU A 263 9.65 15.64 7.96
N GLN A 264 9.75 16.33 9.11
CA GLN A 264 9.23 15.87 10.41
C GLN A 264 7.91 15.10 10.30
N ASN A 265 7.88 13.92 10.92
CA ASN A 265 6.79 12.97 10.81
C ASN A 265 6.69 12.10 12.06
N ASP A 266 5.81 11.11 12.03
CA ASP A 266 5.54 10.19 13.16
C ASP A 266 6.76 9.42 13.68
N VAL A 267 7.87 9.36 12.94
CA VAL A 267 9.08 8.65 13.34
C VAL A 267 10.28 9.53 13.61
N LEU A 268 10.32 10.75 13.05
CA LEU A 268 11.48 11.63 13.13
C LEU A 268 11.07 13.08 13.39
N ILE A 269 11.68 13.67 14.42
CA ILE A 269 11.60 15.10 14.71
C ILE A 269 12.98 15.71 14.94
N VAL A 270 13.08 17.03 14.82
CA VAL A 270 14.29 17.80 15.17
C VAL A 270 13.96 18.65 16.40
N ASN A 271 14.70 18.42 17.49
CA ASN A 271 14.58 19.18 18.73
C ASN A 271 15.55 20.37 18.72
N LYS A 272 15.01 21.58 18.93
CA LYS A 272 15.76 22.84 19.08
C LYS A 272 15.74 23.39 20.49
N GLU A 273 15.24 22.63 21.45
CA GLU A 273 15.28 23.00 22.87
C GLU A 273 16.49 22.36 23.55
N LYS A 274 17.03 23.00 24.59
CA LYS A 274 18.18 22.50 25.34
C LYS A 274 17.73 21.49 26.41
N LEU A 275 17.19 20.37 25.94
CA LEU A 275 16.59 19.31 26.76
C LEU A 275 17.60 18.19 27.08
N VAL A 276 17.25 17.37 28.06
CA VAL A 276 18.02 16.19 28.51
C VAL A 276 17.15 14.94 28.50
N SER A 277 17.73 13.78 28.86
CA SER A 277 17.06 12.48 28.76
C SER A 277 15.68 12.43 29.43
N SER A 278 15.51 13.01 30.62
CA SER A 278 14.24 12.99 31.34
C SER A 278 13.10 13.70 30.60
N ASP A 279 13.41 14.67 29.76
CA ASP A 279 12.41 15.49 29.06
C ASP A 279 11.77 14.72 27.89
N PHE A 280 12.40 13.64 27.44
CA PHE A 280 11.89 12.78 26.36
C PHE A 280 11.16 11.53 26.87
N ILE A 281 10.93 11.42 28.18
CA ILE A 281 10.17 10.32 28.76
C ILE A 281 8.74 10.34 28.22
N SER A 282 8.26 9.18 27.79
CA SER A 282 6.93 8.98 27.19
C SER A 282 6.72 9.64 25.83
N THR A 283 7.79 10.01 25.14
CA THR A 283 7.69 10.41 23.72
C THR A 283 7.30 9.22 22.84
N THR A 284 6.54 9.46 21.77
CA THR A 284 6.16 8.44 20.79
C THR A 284 7.05 8.47 19.53
N HIS A 285 7.94 9.44 19.43
CA HIS A 285 8.92 9.56 18.36
C HIS A 285 10.16 8.71 18.69
N PRO A 286 10.51 7.72 17.85
CA PRO A 286 11.71 6.90 18.05
C PRO A 286 13.00 7.65 17.68
N THR A 287 12.94 8.67 16.83
CA THR A 287 14.12 9.44 16.40
C THR A 287 13.92 10.92 16.72
N ILE A 288 14.67 11.44 17.68
CA ILE A 288 14.66 12.86 18.02
C ILE A 288 16.07 13.42 17.80
N VAL A 289 16.27 14.15 16.71
CA VAL A 289 17.58 14.73 16.36
C VAL A 289 17.82 15.96 17.21
N ASP A 290 18.92 15.99 17.96
CA ASP A 290 19.31 17.13 18.79
C ASP A 290 20.06 18.17 17.96
N TYR A 291 19.44 19.34 17.73
CA TYR A 291 19.99 20.38 16.87
C TYR A 291 21.34 20.93 17.38
N TYR A 292 21.45 21.16 18.70
CA TYR A 292 22.63 21.81 19.28
C TYR A 292 23.79 20.85 19.51
N SER A 293 23.50 19.56 19.61
CA SER A 293 24.48 18.49 19.77
C SER A 293 24.91 17.88 18.42
N THR A 294 24.56 18.52 17.30
CA THR A 294 25.04 18.20 15.95
C THR A 294 26.19 19.11 15.53
N PHE A 295 27.30 18.51 15.11
CA PHE A 295 28.54 19.21 14.77
C PHE A 295 29.11 18.74 13.43
N GLN A 296 29.56 19.69 12.61
CA GLN A 296 30.36 19.41 11.42
C GLN A 296 31.77 19.00 11.87
N ILE A 297 32.28 17.86 11.42
CA ILE A 297 33.65 17.42 11.72
C ILE A 297 34.60 17.97 10.64
N ASP A 298 34.27 17.71 9.38
CA ASP A 298 34.99 18.14 8.18
C ASP A 298 33.99 18.37 7.04
N GLU A 299 34.41 18.67 5.80
CA GLU A 299 33.50 18.96 4.68
C GLU A 299 32.52 17.82 4.32
N LYS A 300 32.79 16.59 4.74
CA LYS A 300 32.06 15.37 4.37
C LYS A 300 31.55 14.56 5.57
N SER A 301 31.98 14.87 6.79
CA SER A 301 31.65 14.11 7.99
C SER A 301 30.89 14.97 8.99
N ILE A 302 29.74 14.48 9.45
CA ILE A 302 28.89 15.16 10.44
C ILE A 302 28.57 14.20 11.58
N LYS A 303 28.67 14.73 12.80
CA LYS A 303 28.27 14.06 14.03
C LYS A 303 26.88 14.51 14.43
N PHE A 304 26.01 13.56 14.75
CA PHE A 304 24.65 13.79 15.22
C PHE A 304 24.42 13.12 16.56
N THR A 305 23.45 13.66 17.27
CA THR A 305 22.94 13.11 18.52
C THR A 305 21.47 12.83 18.37
N LEU A 306 21.04 11.60 18.66
CA LEU A 306 19.65 11.16 18.53
C LEU A 306 19.12 10.71 19.91
N TRP A 307 18.05 11.31 20.40
CA TRP A 307 17.35 10.85 21.59
C TRP A 307 16.24 9.86 21.24
N TYR A 308 15.97 8.94 22.16
CA TYR A 308 14.83 8.02 22.06
C TYR A 308 14.43 7.45 23.43
N ASP A 309 13.14 7.34 23.69
CA ASP A 309 12.61 6.57 24.83
C ASP A 309 12.67 5.06 24.53
N ASN A 310 13.59 4.34 25.19
CA ASN A 310 13.80 2.92 24.92
C ASN A 310 12.68 1.99 25.43
N GLU A 311 11.65 2.52 26.11
CA GLU A 311 10.47 1.78 26.55
C GLU A 311 9.21 2.24 25.81
N TRP A 312 8.82 3.51 25.95
CA TRP A 312 7.55 4.05 25.47
C TRP A 312 7.54 4.31 23.98
N SER A 313 8.58 4.94 23.43
CA SER A 313 8.65 5.18 21.98
C SER A 313 8.87 3.86 21.25
N TYR A 314 9.66 2.94 21.83
CA TYR A 314 9.78 1.57 21.29
C TYR A 314 8.43 0.83 21.26
N ALA A 315 7.66 0.87 22.35
CA ALA A 315 6.31 0.30 22.38
C ALA A 315 5.38 0.96 21.34
N ALA A 316 5.46 2.29 21.17
CA ALA A 316 4.70 3.02 20.15
C ALA A 316 5.03 2.52 18.73
N GLN A 317 6.30 2.26 18.42
CA GLN A 317 6.71 1.69 17.14
C GLN A 317 6.20 0.26 16.93
N MET A 318 6.22 -0.55 17.98
CA MET A 318 5.66 -1.91 17.93
C MET A 318 4.16 -1.89 17.66
N ILE A 319 3.42 -0.98 18.29
CA ILE A 319 1.98 -0.76 18.07
C ILE A 319 1.73 -0.31 16.62
N LYS A 320 2.48 0.67 16.12
CA LYS A 320 2.38 1.13 14.73
C LYS A 320 2.63 -0.03 13.75
N MET A 321 3.62 -0.88 14.02
CA MET A 321 3.88 -2.05 13.18
C MET A 321 2.71 -3.05 13.19
N VAL A 322 2.14 -3.37 14.36
CA VAL A 322 0.96 -4.26 14.44
C VAL A 322 -0.25 -3.66 13.71
N LYS A 323 -0.47 -2.34 13.82
CA LYS A 323 -1.49 -1.64 13.03
C LYS A 323 -1.21 -1.77 11.52
N THR A 324 0.03 -1.60 11.08
CA THR A 324 0.42 -1.83 9.68
C THR A 324 0.15 -3.27 9.24
N MET A 325 0.45 -4.26 10.09
CA MET A 325 0.13 -5.66 9.79
C MET A 325 -1.38 -5.85 9.64
N PHE A 326 -2.18 -5.30 10.56
CA PHE A 326 -3.63 -5.32 10.50
C PHE A 326 -4.15 -4.71 9.20
N TYR A 327 -3.74 -3.48 8.88
CA TYR A 327 -4.22 -2.81 7.69
C TYR A 327 -3.78 -3.51 6.41
N LYS A 328 -2.57 -4.05 6.32
CA LYS A 328 -2.12 -4.76 5.11
C LYS A 328 -2.77 -6.14 4.95
N ASN A 329 -3.01 -6.85 6.04
CA ASN A 329 -3.72 -8.13 5.99
C ASN A 329 -5.20 -7.93 5.65
N ASN A 330 -5.81 -6.86 6.19
CA ASN A 330 -7.21 -6.49 5.98
C ASN A 330 -7.43 -5.47 4.85
N GLN A 331 -6.39 -5.03 4.14
CA GLN A 331 -6.53 -4.32 2.85
C GLN A 331 -7.18 -5.24 1.80
N THR A 332 -7.36 -6.53 2.12
CA THR A 332 -8.23 -7.46 1.40
C THR A 332 -9.72 -7.34 1.74
N SER A 333 -10.12 -6.68 2.83
CA SER A 333 -11.52 -6.38 3.16
C SER A 333 -11.86 -4.92 2.85
N LEU A 334 -11.83 -4.56 1.57
CA LEU A 334 -12.46 -3.33 1.11
C LEU A 334 -13.91 -3.29 1.61
N THR A 335 -14.34 -2.18 2.22
CA THR A 335 -15.73 -1.99 2.62
C THR A 335 -16.59 -2.00 1.36
N LYS A 336 -17.26 -3.12 1.09
CA LYS A 336 -18.06 -3.31 -0.12
C LYS A 336 -19.42 -2.65 0.05
N ILE A 337 -19.94 -2.01 -1.01
CA ILE A 337 -21.28 -1.45 -1.00
C ILE A 337 -22.34 -2.50 -0.63
N SER A 338 -22.12 -3.78 -0.94
CA SER A 338 -23.00 -4.90 -0.57
C SER A 338 -23.24 -5.06 0.94
N ASN A 339 -22.34 -4.52 1.77
CA ASN A 339 -22.37 -4.66 3.23
C ASN A 339 -22.87 -3.38 3.93
N ILE A 340 -23.26 -2.36 3.16
CA ILE A 340 -23.71 -1.07 3.66
C ILE A 340 -25.23 -0.98 3.49
N ASP A 341 -25.94 -0.55 4.53
CA ASP A 341 -27.36 -0.20 4.44
C ASP A 341 -27.48 1.26 3.98
N CYS A 342 -28.15 1.47 2.84
CA CYS A 342 -28.35 2.81 2.26
C CYS A 342 -29.73 3.41 2.58
N PHE A 343 -30.57 2.75 3.40
CA PHE A 343 -31.92 3.23 3.71
C PHE A 343 -31.92 4.62 4.34
N ASP A 344 -32.72 5.53 3.76
CA ASP A 344 -32.87 6.93 4.22
C ASP A 344 -31.54 7.72 4.33
N LYS A 345 -30.51 7.31 3.56
CA LYS A 345 -29.21 7.99 3.51
C LYS A 345 -29.03 8.85 2.26
N ILE A 346 -28.22 9.90 2.36
CA ILE A 346 -27.65 10.62 1.21
C ILE A 346 -26.39 9.89 0.77
N VAL A 347 -26.48 9.21 -0.37
CA VAL A 347 -25.40 8.40 -0.93
C VAL A 347 -24.82 9.09 -2.16
N ALA A 348 -23.51 9.37 -2.14
CA ALA A 348 -22.78 9.86 -3.29
C ALA A 348 -21.97 8.72 -3.91
N VAL A 349 -22.11 8.51 -5.23
CA VAL A 349 -21.37 7.49 -5.97
C VAL A 349 -20.50 8.17 -7.00
N ARG A 350 -19.18 7.94 -6.91
CA ARG A 350 -18.25 8.37 -7.95
C ARG A 350 -18.14 7.30 -9.02
N CYS A 351 -18.81 7.51 -10.15
CA CYS A 351 -18.84 6.60 -11.31
C CYS A 351 -17.80 7.01 -12.36
N ASP A 352 -17.43 6.08 -13.25
CA ASP A 352 -16.73 6.39 -14.49
C ASP A 352 -17.68 6.27 -15.68
N PHE A 353 -18.35 7.37 -16.07
CA PHE A 353 -19.21 7.40 -17.25
C PHE A 353 -18.52 8.01 -18.48
N ASN A 354 -17.19 8.11 -18.51
CA ASN A 354 -16.48 8.75 -19.62
C ASN A 354 -16.48 7.84 -20.87
N CYS A 355 -17.65 7.74 -21.51
CA CYS A 355 -17.94 6.92 -22.68
C CYS A 355 -17.53 7.64 -23.97
N PRO A 356 -17.13 6.89 -25.02
CA PRO A 356 -16.95 7.46 -26.35
C PRO A 356 -18.29 7.88 -26.96
N VAL A 357 -18.25 8.90 -27.81
CA VAL A 357 -19.40 9.42 -28.55
C VAL A 357 -19.03 9.64 -30.01
N ASP A 358 -20.01 9.58 -30.90
CA ASP A 358 -19.86 9.94 -32.30
C ASP A 358 -19.91 11.47 -32.52
N GLU A 359 -19.80 11.89 -33.79
CA GLU A 359 -19.83 13.31 -34.18
C GLU A 359 -21.17 14.00 -33.84
N ASP A 360 -22.25 13.23 -33.73
CA ASP A 360 -23.59 13.71 -33.36
C ASP A 360 -23.82 13.73 -31.83
N GLY A 361 -22.81 13.32 -31.04
CA GLY A 361 -22.88 13.27 -29.59
C GLY A 361 -23.74 12.10 -29.07
N MET A 362 -23.89 11.02 -29.83
CA MET A 362 -24.50 9.78 -29.35
C MET A 362 -23.43 8.85 -28.79
N ILE A 363 -23.76 8.17 -27.68
CA ILE A 363 -22.85 7.22 -27.04
C ILE A 363 -22.69 6.00 -27.94
N THR A 364 -21.44 5.69 -28.32
CA THR A 364 -21.11 4.56 -29.20
C THR A 364 -20.77 3.28 -28.43
N ASP A 365 -20.28 3.41 -27.19
CA ASP A 365 -20.06 2.30 -26.24
C ASP A 365 -20.51 2.75 -24.84
N ASP A 366 -21.50 2.07 -24.28
CA ASP A 366 -22.06 2.37 -22.96
C ASP A 366 -21.59 1.44 -21.83
N TYR A 367 -20.58 0.58 -22.08
CA TYR A 367 -20.07 -0.41 -21.12
C TYR A 367 -19.69 0.20 -19.76
N ARG A 368 -19.14 1.41 -19.77
CA ARG A 368 -18.79 2.18 -18.57
C ARG A 368 -20.02 2.57 -17.72
N ILE A 369 -21.15 2.83 -18.36
CA ILE A 369 -22.42 3.08 -17.67
C ILE A 369 -22.99 1.76 -17.16
N THR A 370 -23.08 0.75 -18.03
CA THR A 370 -23.71 -0.54 -17.70
C THR A 370 -22.97 -1.29 -16.58
N SER A 371 -21.64 -1.19 -16.52
CA SER A 371 -20.81 -1.77 -15.46
C SER A 371 -21.03 -1.16 -14.06
N ALA A 372 -21.51 0.09 -13.98
CA ALA A 372 -21.84 0.74 -12.70
C ALA A 372 -23.29 0.48 -12.24
N LEU A 373 -24.17 0.02 -13.13
CA LEU A 373 -25.59 -0.23 -12.83
C LEU A 373 -25.81 -1.17 -11.63
N PRO A 374 -25.05 -2.26 -11.42
CA PRO A 374 -25.24 -3.13 -10.26
C PRO A 374 -25.17 -2.39 -8.92
N THR A 375 -24.25 -1.43 -8.79
CA THR A 375 -24.11 -0.61 -7.58
C THR A 375 -25.24 0.38 -7.45
N ILE A 376 -25.60 1.05 -8.55
CA ILE A 376 -26.71 2.01 -8.59
C ILE A 376 -28.03 1.30 -8.22
N HIS A 377 -28.32 0.15 -8.82
CA HIS A 377 -29.49 -0.67 -8.52
C HIS A 377 -29.52 -1.12 -7.07
N LYS A 378 -28.40 -1.63 -6.54
CA LYS A 378 -28.32 -2.02 -5.13
C LYS A 378 -28.67 -0.86 -4.21
N ILE A 379 -28.09 0.32 -4.45
CA ILE A 379 -28.36 1.50 -3.61
C ILE A 379 -29.82 1.92 -3.73
N LEU A 380 -30.40 1.94 -4.94
CA LEU A 380 -31.81 2.26 -5.15
C LEU A 380 -32.76 1.25 -4.48
N LEU A 381 -32.41 -0.04 -4.47
CA LEU A 381 -33.17 -1.10 -3.81
C LEU A 381 -33.24 -0.91 -2.28
N ASP A 382 -32.16 -0.40 -1.68
CA ASP A 382 -32.12 -0.04 -0.25
C ASP A 382 -32.97 1.18 0.09
N ARG A 383 -33.52 1.90 -0.91
CA ARG A 383 -34.36 3.10 -0.75
C ARG A 383 -33.62 4.24 -0.03
N PRO A 384 -32.63 4.86 -0.70
CA PRO A 384 -31.88 5.96 -0.13
C PRO A 384 -32.75 7.21 -0.08
N LYS A 385 -32.40 8.13 0.81
CA LYS A 385 -33.01 9.47 0.81
C LYS A 385 -32.67 10.21 -0.48
N LYS A 386 -31.40 10.15 -0.88
CA LYS A 386 -30.88 10.68 -2.15
C LYS A 386 -29.73 9.82 -2.65
N LEU A 387 -29.67 9.61 -3.97
CA LEU A 387 -28.55 9.00 -4.67
C LEU A 387 -27.97 10.02 -5.65
N ILE A 388 -26.72 10.43 -5.44
CA ILE A 388 -26.03 11.43 -6.23
C ILE A 388 -24.93 10.75 -7.04
N LEU A 389 -25.08 10.72 -8.36
CA LEU A 389 -24.07 10.20 -9.28
C LEU A 389 -23.10 11.32 -9.68
N MET A 390 -21.82 11.11 -9.38
CA MET A 390 -20.73 12.02 -9.74
C MET A 390 -19.88 11.36 -10.82
N THR A 391 -19.57 12.08 -11.89
CA THR A 391 -18.69 11.57 -12.96
C THR A 391 -17.92 12.70 -13.63
N HIS A 392 -16.93 12.33 -14.42
CA HIS A 392 -16.25 13.22 -15.33
C HIS A 392 -16.59 12.87 -16.77
N TYR A 393 -16.45 13.84 -17.67
CA TYR A 393 -16.52 13.62 -19.10
C TYR A 393 -15.47 14.47 -19.83
N GLY A 394 -14.68 13.84 -20.70
CA GLY A 394 -13.59 14.48 -21.43
C GLY A 394 -12.54 15.14 -20.52
N ARG A 395 -11.82 16.11 -21.07
CA ARG A 395 -10.79 16.91 -20.37
C ARG A 395 -11.04 18.40 -20.60
N PRO A 396 -12.13 18.95 -20.05
CA PRO A 396 -12.42 20.37 -20.19
C PRO A 396 -11.39 21.24 -19.47
N HIS A 397 -11.24 22.49 -19.93
CA HIS A 397 -10.50 23.55 -19.26
C HIS A 397 -11.48 24.64 -18.82
N GLY A 398 -12.26 24.34 -17.77
CA GLY A 398 -13.42 25.13 -17.36
C GLY A 398 -14.72 24.66 -18.01
N TYR A 399 -15.82 25.39 -17.81
CA TYR A 399 -17.12 25.01 -18.36
C TYR A 399 -17.14 25.01 -19.89
N ASP A 400 -17.59 23.90 -20.49
CA ASP A 400 -17.82 23.74 -21.92
C ASP A 400 -18.99 22.78 -22.12
N SER A 401 -20.08 23.25 -22.74
CA SER A 401 -21.31 22.48 -22.91
C SER A 401 -21.12 21.15 -23.64
N LYS A 402 -20.08 21.02 -24.48
CA LYS A 402 -19.78 19.76 -25.17
C LYS A 402 -19.34 18.64 -24.22
N TYR A 403 -18.85 19.01 -23.04
CA TYR A 403 -18.43 18.09 -21.99
C TYR A 403 -19.43 18.00 -20.84
N SER A 404 -20.67 18.46 -21.03
CA SER A 404 -21.72 18.31 -20.00
C SER A 404 -22.08 16.85 -19.81
N THR A 405 -22.32 16.43 -18.56
CA THR A 405 -22.80 15.08 -18.24
C THR A 405 -24.28 14.87 -18.58
N LYS A 406 -25.01 15.91 -19.01
CA LYS A 406 -26.41 15.81 -19.50
C LYS A 406 -26.58 14.75 -20.59
N ILE A 407 -25.55 14.52 -21.41
CA ILE A 407 -25.52 13.49 -22.45
C ILE A 407 -25.85 12.08 -21.91
N PHE A 408 -25.50 11.78 -20.65
CA PHE A 408 -25.74 10.47 -20.04
C PHE A 408 -27.18 10.30 -19.53
N LEU A 409 -27.97 11.38 -19.41
CA LEU A 409 -29.31 11.31 -18.84
C LEU A 409 -30.22 10.38 -19.62
N LYS A 410 -30.21 10.45 -20.95
CA LYS A 410 -31.08 9.60 -21.80
C LYS A 410 -30.80 8.12 -21.55
N THR A 411 -29.52 7.75 -21.55
CA THR A 411 -29.05 6.37 -21.34
C THR A 411 -29.34 5.89 -19.92
N LEU A 412 -29.09 6.72 -18.90
CA LEU A 412 -29.41 6.39 -17.51
C LEU A 412 -30.91 6.19 -17.29
N LYS A 413 -31.77 7.05 -17.86
CA LYS A 413 -33.23 6.90 -17.77
C LYS A 413 -33.70 5.59 -18.38
N MET A 414 -33.12 5.23 -19.53
CA MET A 414 -33.43 3.98 -20.23
C MET A 414 -33.03 2.76 -19.39
N TYR A 415 -31.78 2.69 -18.91
CA TYR A 415 -31.29 1.52 -18.18
C TYR A 415 -31.89 1.35 -16.78
N LEU A 416 -32.10 2.46 -16.07
CA LEU A 416 -32.64 2.43 -14.71
C LEU A 416 -34.17 2.36 -14.69
N ASN A 417 -34.83 2.56 -15.84
CA ASN A 417 -36.28 2.70 -15.95
C ASN A 417 -36.85 3.77 -15.00
N ILE A 418 -36.15 4.91 -14.88
CA ILE A 418 -36.52 6.06 -14.03
C ILE A 418 -36.62 7.29 -14.92
N ASN A 419 -37.82 7.86 -15.07
CA ASN A 419 -38.03 9.04 -15.92
C ASN A 419 -37.56 10.35 -15.26
N ASN A 420 -37.61 10.41 -13.93
CA ASN A 420 -37.28 11.60 -13.15
C ASN A 420 -35.89 11.48 -12.50
N ILE A 421 -34.86 11.87 -13.26
CA ILE A 421 -33.49 12.06 -12.76
C ILE A 421 -33.26 13.56 -12.68
N TYR A 422 -32.99 14.09 -11.49
CA TYR A 422 -32.70 15.51 -11.32
C TYR A 422 -31.25 15.80 -11.74
N PHE A 423 -31.03 16.92 -12.41
CA PHE A 423 -29.70 17.30 -12.87
C PHE A 423 -29.16 18.46 -12.02
N LEU A 424 -28.02 18.24 -11.35
CA LEU A 424 -27.38 19.23 -10.49
C LEU A 424 -26.40 20.07 -11.32
N GLU A 425 -26.87 21.20 -11.85
CA GLU A 425 -26.09 22.08 -12.74
C GLU A 425 -24.86 22.70 -12.07
N ASN A 426 -24.91 22.88 -10.75
CA ASN A 426 -23.86 23.54 -9.97
C ASN A 426 -22.67 22.63 -9.62
N GLY A 427 -22.71 21.35 -9.98
CA GLY A 427 -21.62 20.42 -9.67
C GLY A 427 -21.32 20.36 -8.17
N PHE A 428 -20.05 20.51 -7.78
CA PHE A 428 -19.64 20.57 -6.36
C PHE A 428 -20.14 21.81 -5.60
N SER A 429 -20.58 22.86 -6.31
CA SER A 429 -21.15 24.06 -5.70
C SER A 429 -22.61 23.89 -5.27
N THR A 430 -23.22 22.73 -5.58
CA THR A 430 -24.57 22.33 -5.15
C THR A 430 -24.72 22.44 -3.64
N THR A 431 -25.88 22.91 -3.17
CA THR A 431 -26.17 23.09 -1.73
C THR A 431 -27.08 21.99 -1.19
N ASN A 432 -27.12 21.83 0.15
CA ASN A 432 -28.10 20.94 0.81
C ASN A 432 -29.54 21.27 0.40
N ASP A 433 -29.89 22.55 0.32
CA ASP A 433 -31.25 22.99 -0.04
C ASP A 433 -31.62 22.56 -1.47
N GLU A 434 -30.69 22.66 -2.42
CA GLU A 434 -30.89 22.21 -3.80
C GLU A 434 -31.13 20.68 -3.87
N ILE A 435 -30.37 19.91 -3.08
CA ILE A 435 -30.51 18.44 -3.03
C ILE A 435 -31.83 18.02 -2.38
N LEU A 436 -32.25 18.71 -1.32
CA LEU A 436 -33.43 18.35 -0.53
C LEU A 436 -34.74 18.90 -1.08
N SER A 437 -34.71 19.98 -1.87
CA SER A 437 -35.92 20.63 -2.40
C SER A 437 -36.54 19.95 -3.62
N ASN A 438 -35.81 19.08 -4.32
CA ASN A 438 -36.36 18.32 -5.44
C ASN A 438 -36.95 16.98 -4.98
N ASP A 439 -37.98 16.48 -5.67
CA ASP A 439 -38.64 15.20 -5.33
C ASP A 439 -37.93 13.96 -5.89
N SER A 440 -36.87 14.14 -6.70
CA SER A 440 -36.16 13.03 -7.33
C SER A 440 -35.25 12.33 -6.35
N VAL A 441 -35.34 11.00 -6.24
CA VAL A 441 -34.39 10.20 -5.45
C VAL A 441 -33.01 10.19 -6.11
N LEU A 442 -32.97 10.11 -7.44
CA LEU A 442 -31.74 10.01 -8.22
C LEU A 442 -31.36 11.36 -8.83
N CYS A 443 -30.13 11.78 -8.56
CA CYS A 443 -29.51 12.98 -9.10
C CYS A 443 -28.28 12.62 -9.94
N LEU A 444 -28.11 13.28 -11.08
CA LEU A 444 -26.85 13.30 -11.84
C LEU A 444 -26.19 14.66 -11.67
N MET A 445 -24.95 14.66 -11.22
CA MET A 445 -24.16 15.87 -11.06
C MET A 445 -23.51 16.27 -12.38
N GLU A 446 -23.42 17.59 -12.62
CA GLU A 446 -22.63 18.13 -13.72
C GLU A 446 -21.15 17.72 -13.59
N ASN A 447 -20.43 17.75 -14.70
CA ASN A 447 -19.06 17.28 -14.86
C ASN A 447 -18.14 17.80 -13.76
N VAL A 448 -17.60 16.89 -12.94
CA VAL A 448 -16.70 17.25 -11.83
C VAL A 448 -15.46 18.02 -12.30
N ARG A 449 -15.03 17.83 -13.56
CA ARG A 449 -13.88 18.53 -14.15
C ARG A 449 -14.16 19.97 -14.59
N PHE A 450 -15.39 20.46 -14.50
CA PHE A 450 -15.66 21.90 -14.64
C PHE A 450 -15.15 22.70 -13.45
N HIS A 451 -14.84 22.04 -12.33
CA HIS A 451 -14.20 22.66 -11.19
C HIS A 451 -12.68 22.45 -11.26
N ASP A 452 -11.92 23.53 -11.32
CA ASP A 452 -10.46 23.47 -11.46
C ASP A 452 -9.77 22.63 -10.37
N TYR A 453 -10.33 22.64 -9.16
CA TYR A 453 -9.81 21.89 -8.02
C TYR A 453 -10.08 20.39 -8.08
N GLU A 454 -10.89 19.87 -9.01
CA GLU A 454 -11.05 18.41 -9.19
C GLU A 454 -9.72 17.75 -9.49
N THR A 455 -8.91 18.35 -10.38
CA THR A 455 -7.61 17.78 -10.79
C THR A 455 -6.43 18.37 -10.03
N LYS A 456 -6.63 19.49 -9.34
CA LYS A 456 -5.63 20.18 -8.50
C LYS A 456 -6.23 20.60 -7.16
N PRO A 457 -6.61 19.63 -6.32
CA PRO A 457 -7.33 19.92 -5.09
C PRO A 457 -6.48 20.68 -4.08
N LYS A 458 -7.13 21.59 -3.34
CA LYS A 458 -6.57 22.35 -2.22
C LYS A 458 -7.32 21.99 -0.93
N GLU A 459 -6.66 22.14 0.22
CA GLU A 459 -7.24 21.80 1.53
C GLU A 459 -8.49 22.62 1.90
N SER A 460 -8.64 23.82 1.32
CA SER A 460 -9.77 24.72 1.60
C SER A 460 -11.07 24.36 0.90
N GLU A 461 -11.05 23.43 -0.06
CA GLU A 461 -12.22 23.09 -0.87
C GLU A 461 -13.11 22.07 -0.15
N VAL A 462 -14.36 22.43 0.11
CA VAL A 462 -15.32 21.58 0.83
C VAL A 462 -16.62 21.52 0.05
N ILE A 463 -17.12 20.31 -0.17
CA ILE A 463 -18.44 20.09 -0.75
C ILE A 463 -19.51 20.69 0.17
N LYS A 464 -20.47 21.41 -0.41
CA LYS A 464 -21.41 22.25 0.37
C LYS A 464 -22.66 21.51 0.87
N PHE A 465 -22.63 20.18 0.83
CA PHE A 465 -23.73 19.34 1.27
C PHE A 465 -23.24 18.11 2.03
N HIS A 466 -24.11 17.57 2.88
CA HIS A 466 -23.79 16.39 3.70
C HIS A 466 -23.89 15.11 2.88
N ILE A 467 -22.95 14.19 3.09
CA ILE A 467 -22.95 12.85 2.50
C ILE A 467 -22.83 11.84 3.63
N ASP A 468 -23.84 10.99 3.78
CA ASP A 468 -23.78 9.88 4.76
C ASP A 468 -22.83 8.78 4.27
N ILE A 469 -22.93 8.43 2.98
CA ILE A 469 -22.15 7.33 2.38
C ILE A 469 -21.52 7.79 1.08
N PHE A 470 -20.19 7.72 1.00
CA PHE A 470 -19.46 7.84 -0.25
C PHE A 470 -19.05 6.46 -0.78
N CYS A 471 -19.47 6.16 -2.01
CA CYS A 471 -19.12 4.94 -2.72
C CYS A 471 -18.22 5.26 -3.92
N ASN A 472 -16.96 4.82 -3.88
CA ASN A 472 -16.08 4.93 -5.04
C ASN A 472 -16.30 3.73 -5.98
N GLU A 473 -16.83 3.99 -7.17
CA GLU A 473 -17.00 3.02 -8.25
C GLU A 473 -15.98 3.24 -9.38
N ALA A 474 -15.30 4.38 -9.40
CA ALA A 474 -14.44 4.82 -10.50
C ALA A 474 -13.00 4.32 -10.31
N PHE A 475 -12.77 3.01 -10.46
CA PHE A 475 -11.43 2.43 -10.40
C PHE A 475 -10.46 3.11 -11.39
N SER A 476 -10.90 3.38 -12.62
CA SER A 476 -10.11 4.03 -13.66
C SER A 476 -9.58 5.43 -13.30
N ALA A 477 -10.30 6.17 -12.46
CA ALA A 477 -9.88 7.49 -11.99
C ALA A 477 -9.05 7.44 -10.71
N SER A 478 -9.00 6.29 -10.04
CA SER A 478 -8.49 6.16 -8.67
C SER A 478 -6.96 6.15 -8.56
N HIS A 479 -6.25 6.10 -9.68
CA HIS A 479 -4.81 6.33 -9.76
C HIS A 479 -4.40 7.80 -9.58
N ARG A 480 -5.37 8.71 -9.52
CA ARG A 480 -5.11 10.15 -9.40
C ARG A 480 -5.61 10.68 -8.07
N ASP A 481 -4.90 11.66 -7.55
CA ASP A 481 -5.30 12.41 -6.37
C ASP A 481 -6.32 13.50 -6.72
N HIS A 482 -7.49 13.09 -7.23
CA HIS A 482 -8.57 13.99 -7.59
C HIS A 482 -9.51 14.27 -6.41
N TYR A 483 -10.13 15.45 -6.39
CA TYR A 483 -11.05 15.85 -5.32
C TYR A 483 -12.18 14.82 -5.12
N SER A 484 -12.89 14.46 -6.19
CA SER A 484 -13.98 13.47 -6.14
C SER A 484 -13.56 12.03 -5.80
N ILE A 485 -12.26 11.75 -5.69
CA ILE A 485 -11.73 10.42 -5.40
C ILE A 485 -11.20 10.36 -3.97
N THR A 486 -10.44 11.36 -3.53
CA THR A 486 -9.65 11.29 -2.29
C THR A 486 -10.08 12.29 -1.20
N ARG A 487 -11.02 13.21 -1.47
CA ARG A 487 -11.36 14.33 -0.57
C ARG A 487 -12.85 14.53 -0.28
N ILE A 488 -13.71 13.60 -0.68
CA ILE A 488 -15.15 13.68 -0.42
C ILE A 488 -15.45 13.29 1.04
N ASN A 489 -15.65 14.27 1.93
CA ASN A 489 -15.98 13.95 3.32
C ASN A 489 -17.33 13.20 3.43
N SER A 490 -17.37 12.08 4.15
CA SER A 490 -18.61 11.33 4.44
C SER A 490 -18.49 10.49 5.71
N ASP A 491 -19.63 10.06 6.27
CA ASP A 491 -19.63 9.22 7.49
C ASP A 491 -19.10 7.80 7.20
N ILE A 492 -19.40 7.26 6.01
CA ILE A 492 -19.00 5.91 5.58
C ILE A 492 -18.39 5.95 4.18
N HIS A 493 -17.17 5.42 4.08
CA HIS A 493 -16.49 5.17 2.80
C HIS A 493 -16.57 3.70 2.39
N CYS A 494 -16.99 3.46 1.15
CA CYS A 494 -17.10 2.12 0.58
C CYS A 494 -16.76 2.09 -0.93
N TYR A 495 -16.70 0.89 -1.47
CA TYR A 495 -16.36 0.63 -2.87
C TYR A 495 -17.49 -0.12 -3.57
N GLY A 496 -17.76 0.30 -4.81
CA GLY A 496 -18.79 -0.29 -5.65
C GLY A 496 -18.39 -1.65 -6.25
N TYR A 497 -19.35 -2.37 -6.83
CA TYR A 497 -19.12 -3.71 -7.37
C TYR A 497 -18.08 -3.76 -8.50
N CYS A 498 -18.07 -2.77 -9.40
CA CYS A 498 -17.11 -2.73 -10.50
C CYS A 498 -15.69 -2.52 -9.95
N PHE A 499 -15.53 -1.58 -9.02
CA PHE A 499 -14.27 -1.32 -8.33
C PHE A 499 -13.74 -2.56 -7.62
N ILE A 500 -14.59 -3.24 -6.84
CA ILE A 500 -14.20 -4.47 -6.15
C ILE A 500 -13.80 -5.56 -7.15
N LYS A 501 -14.54 -5.71 -8.25
CA LYS A 501 -14.22 -6.70 -9.29
C LYS A 501 -12.87 -6.43 -9.94
N GLU A 502 -12.51 -5.17 -10.18
CA GLU A 502 -11.18 -4.79 -10.68
C GLU A 502 -10.09 -5.23 -9.70
N ILE A 503 -10.24 -4.88 -8.41
CA ILE A 503 -9.27 -5.25 -7.37
C ILE A 503 -9.13 -6.76 -7.23
N ASP A 504 -10.25 -7.49 -7.13
CA ASP A 504 -10.26 -8.94 -6.97
C ASP A 504 -9.58 -9.62 -8.19
N THR A 505 -9.83 -9.10 -9.40
CA THR A 505 -9.22 -9.61 -10.64
C THR A 505 -7.71 -9.38 -10.67
N PHE A 506 -7.24 -8.16 -10.36
CA PHE A 506 -5.80 -7.89 -10.37
C PHE A 506 -5.08 -8.58 -9.22
N ASN A 507 -5.71 -8.74 -8.06
CA ASN A 507 -5.16 -9.52 -6.95
C ASN A 507 -5.01 -11.01 -7.30
N MET A 508 -5.89 -11.55 -8.16
CA MET A 508 -5.74 -12.92 -8.68
C MET A 508 -4.46 -13.07 -9.50
N ILE A 509 -4.06 -12.04 -10.27
CA ILE A 509 -2.79 -12.01 -10.98
C ILE A 509 -1.64 -11.85 -9.97
N LEU A 510 -1.70 -10.85 -9.10
CA LEU A 510 -0.59 -10.45 -8.21
C LEU A 510 -0.22 -11.51 -7.17
N LYS A 511 -1.19 -12.23 -6.62
CA LYS A 511 -0.93 -13.26 -5.61
C LYS A 511 -0.34 -14.55 -6.18
N ASN A 512 -0.62 -14.85 -7.44
CA ASN A 512 -0.27 -16.09 -8.16
C ASN A 512 -0.14 -17.34 -7.25
N ASN A 513 -1.27 -18.01 -6.98
CA ASN A 513 -1.33 -19.23 -6.16
C ASN A 513 -0.88 -20.51 -6.92
N GLY A 514 0.20 -20.42 -7.71
CA GLY A 514 0.75 -21.55 -8.47
C GLY A 514 0.12 -21.77 -9.86
N SER A 515 -0.63 -20.80 -10.38
CA SER A 515 -1.22 -20.86 -11.72
C SER A 515 -0.18 -20.57 -12.80
N VAL A 516 -0.28 -21.27 -13.93
CA VAL A 516 0.44 -20.90 -15.16
C VAL A 516 -0.25 -19.69 -15.78
N MET A 517 0.49 -18.58 -15.93
CA MET A 517 -0.06 -17.32 -16.46
C MET A 517 0.70 -16.82 -17.68
N THR A 518 -0.04 -16.40 -18.70
CA THR A 518 0.50 -15.70 -19.88
C THR A 518 -0.02 -14.28 -19.92
N ALA A 519 0.89 -13.30 -19.95
CA ALA A 519 0.57 -11.90 -20.23
C ALA A 519 0.85 -11.60 -21.71
N ILE A 520 -0.14 -11.09 -22.43
CA ILE A 520 -0.07 -10.69 -23.84
C ILE A 520 -0.02 -9.17 -23.88
N ILE A 521 1.05 -8.61 -24.45
CA ILE A 521 1.36 -7.19 -24.37
C ILE A 521 1.49 -6.62 -25.79
N GLY A 522 0.49 -5.83 -26.18
CA GLY A 522 0.40 -5.16 -27.47
C GLY A 522 0.20 -3.65 -27.35
N GLY A 523 -0.29 -3.01 -28.40
CA GLY A 523 -0.49 -1.56 -28.49
C GLY A 523 0.72 -0.80 -29.06
N SER A 524 0.64 0.53 -28.99
CA SER A 524 1.53 1.44 -29.73
C SER A 524 2.72 2.00 -28.93
N LYS A 525 2.66 1.97 -27.59
CA LYS A 525 3.68 2.55 -26.71
C LYS A 525 4.02 1.59 -25.57
N VAL A 526 5.25 1.07 -25.60
CA VAL A 526 5.77 0.19 -24.55
C VAL A 526 6.11 0.96 -23.27
N SER A 527 6.54 2.22 -23.40
CA SER A 527 6.95 3.10 -22.28
C SER A 527 5.93 3.15 -21.15
N ASP A 528 4.65 3.29 -21.53
CA ASP A 528 3.54 3.46 -20.61
C ASP A 528 3.25 2.18 -19.80
N LYS A 529 3.75 1.03 -20.28
CA LYS A 529 3.54 -0.29 -19.70
C LYS A 529 4.77 -0.84 -18.98
N MET A 530 5.92 -0.16 -19.05
CA MET A 530 7.18 -0.66 -18.45
C MET A 530 7.06 -0.97 -16.95
N PRO A 531 6.44 -0.13 -16.09
CA PRO A 531 6.28 -0.45 -14.68
C PRO A 531 5.46 -1.74 -14.44
N MET A 532 4.39 -1.91 -15.21
CA MET A 532 3.54 -3.10 -15.15
C MET A 532 4.29 -4.34 -15.66
N LEU A 533 5.04 -4.21 -16.77
CA LEU A 533 5.87 -5.29 -17.32
C LEU A 533 6.95 -5.75 -16.35
N GLU A 534 7.62 -4.81 -15.68
CA GLU A 534 8.62 -5.12 -14.65
C GLU A 534 7.99 -5.94 -13.53
N LYS A 535 6.84 -5.51 -13.02
CA LYS A 535 6.14 -6.26 -11.97
C LYS A 535 5.64 -7.61 -12.44
N LEU A 536 4.97 -7.68 -13.60
CA LEU A 536 4.45 -8.93 -14.16
C LEU A 536 5.58 -9.94 -14.40
N SER A 537 6.76 -9.50 -14.85
CA SER A 537 7.89 -10.40 -15.12
C SER A 537 8.38 -11.17 -13.88
N THR A 538 8.07 -10.69 -12.67
CA THR A 538 8.37 -11.39 -11.42
C THR A 538 7.29 -12.41 -11.01
N ILE A 539 6.12 -12.37 -11.66
CA ILE A 539 4.90 -13.05 -11.21
C ILE A 539 4.44 -14.11 -12.21
N VAL A 540 4.32 -13.73 -13.49
CA VAL A 540 3.76 -14.59 -14.55
C VAL A 540 4.78 -15.59 -15.08
N ASN A 541 4.33 -16.56 -15.88
CA ASN A 541 5.20 -17.55 -16.50
C ASN A 541 5.70 -17.08 -17.86
N TYR A 542 4.81 -16.48 -18.66
CA TYR A 542 5.11 -16.04 -20.01
C TYR A 542 4.68 -14.59 -20.20
N ILE A 543 5.52 -13.79 -20.86
CA ILE A 543 5.14 -12.48 -21.40
C ILE A 543 5.32 -12.55 -22.91
N PHE A 544 4.22 -12.48 -23.64
CA PHE A 544 4.22 -12.45 -25.09
C PHE A 544 4.08 -11.01 -25.58
N VAL A 545 5.09 -10.51 -26.30
CA VAL A 545 5.13 -9.13 -26.80
C VAL A 545 4.87 -9.13 -28.31
N ALA A 546 3.91 -8.33 -28.73
CA ALA A 546 3.48 -8.24 -30.13
C ALA A 546 2.96 -6.85 -30.51
N GLY A 547 2.57 -6.72 -31.78
CA GLY A 547 2.07 -5.48 -32.36
C GLY A 547 3.11 -4.37 -32.44
N ASN A 548 2.64 -3.13 -32.45
CA ASN A 548 3.49 -1.95 -32.62
C ASN A 548 4.60 -1.81 -31.58
N ASN A 549 4.44 -2.39 -30.38
CA ASN A 549 5.48 -2.42 -29.35
C ASN A 549 6.80 -3.06 -29.83
N LEU A 550 6.74 -3.99 -30.80
CA LEU A 550 7.92 -4.63 -31.35
C LEU A 550 8.90 -3.60 -31.95
N ASN A 551 8.37 -2.52 -32.52
CA ASN A 551 9.17 -1.46 -33.14
C ASN A 551 10.01 -0.67 -32.11
N SER A 552 9.69 -0.74 -30.82
CA SER A 552 10.39 0.00 -29.75
C SER A 552 11.27 -0.90 -28.87
N ILE A 553 11.40 -2.19 -29.18
CA ILE A 553 12.21 -3.12 -28.36
C ILE A 553 13.68 -2.72 -28.35
N GLU A 554 14.24 -2.37 -29.51
CA GLU A 554 15.66 -2.04 -29.63
C GLU A 554 16.03 -0.77 -28.83
N GLU A 555 15.18 0.26 -28.91
CA GLU A 555 15.31 1.48 -28.11
C GLU A 555 15.21 1.21 -26.59
N ASN A 556 14.54 0.12 -26.20
CA ASN A 556 14.31 -0.27 -24.80
C ASN A 556 15.04 -1.55 -24.41
N LYS A 557 16.12 -1.91 -25.12
CA LYS A 557 16.82 -3.20 -24.96
C LYS A 557 17.35 -3.43 -23.54
N GLU A 558 17.85 -2.39 -22.88
CA GLU A 558 18.32 -2.49 -21.49
C GLU A 558 17.20 -2.91 -20.54
N PHE A 559 15.99 -2.38 -20.73
CA PHE A 559 14.82 -2.74 -19.92
C PHE A 559 14.39 -4.18 -20.16
N PHE A 560 14.29 -4.59 -21.44
CA PHE A 560 13.91 -5.96 -21.77
C PHE A 560 14.95 -6.99 -21.30
N ASN A 561 16.24 -6.66 -21.34
CA ASN A 561 17.30 -7.48 -20.74
C ASN A 561 17.15 -7.59 -19.22
N LYS A 562 16.83 -6.48 -18.53
CA LYS A 562 16.58 -6.48 -17.08
C LYS A 562 15.44 -7.42 -16.72
N ILE A 563 14.27 -7.31 -17.38
CA ILE A 563 13.11 -8.14 -17.02
C ILE A 563 13.26 -9.61 -17.45
N SER A 564 14.08 -9.90 -18.46
CA SER A 564 14.37 -11.28 -18.90
C SER A 564 15.16 -12.09 -17.86
N SER A 565 15.75 -11.44 -16.86
CA SER A 565 16.39 -12.10 -15.71
C SER A 565 15.41 -12.53 -14.61
N ASN A 566 14.15 -12.14 -14.72
CA ASN A 566 13.09 -12.49 -13.77
C ASN A 566 12.46 -13.85 -14.10
N LYS A 567 11.40 -14.21 -13.39
CA LYS A 567 10.69 -15.49 -13.50
C LYS A 567 10.09 -15.72 -14.89
N ALA A 568 9.54 -14.68 -15.51
CA ALA A 568 8.78 -14.82 -16.75
C ALA A 568 9.71 -15.03 -17.95
N GLU A 569 9.36 -15.99 -18.80
CA GLU A 569 9.95 -16.14 -20.12
C GLU A 569 9.36 -15.08 -21.05
N ILE A 570 10.21 -14.20 -21.58
CA ILE A 570 9.82 -13.14 -22.51
C ILE A 570 9.89 -13.68 -23.94
N ILE A 571 8.75 -13.69 -24.62
CA ILE A 571 8.60 -14.23 -25.98
C ILE A 571 8.15 -13.09 -26.88
N TYR A 572 8.86 -12.89 -27.98
CA TYR A 572 8.53 -11.88 -28.99
C TYR A 572 7.89 -12.56 -30.20
N ALA A 573 6.92 -11.89 -30.83
CA ALA A 573 6.43 -12.31 -32.14
C ALA A 573 7.61 -12.41 -33.14
N SER A 574 7.68 -13.53 -33.85
CA SER A 574 8.74 -13.88 -34.81
C SER A 574 8.41 -13.48 -36.24
N ASP A 575 7.15 -13.20 -36.55
CA ASP A 575 6.64 -12.80 -37.85
C ASP A 575 5.50 -11.77 -37.68
N GLY A 576 5.26 -10.98 -38.72
CA GLY A 576 4.31 -9.87 -38.64
C GLY A 576 3.93 -9.27 -39.98
N PHE A 577 2.84 -8.51 -39.98
CA PHE A 577 2.46 -7.64 -41.09
C PHE A 577 2.86 -6.22 -40.78
N GLY A 578 3.36 -5.50 -41.78
CA GLY A 578 3.89 -4.15 -41.61
C GLY A 578 3.92 -3.37 -42.91
N ASN A 579 4.61 -2.23 -42.90
CA ASN A 579 4.92 -1.45 -44.10
C ASN A 579 6.41 -1.33 -44.34
N VAL A 580 6.76 -1.24 -45.62
CA VAL A 580 8.11 -0.98 -46.09
C VAL A 580 8.36 0.53 -46.18
N ASN A 581 9.38 1.04 -45.49
CA ASN A 581 9.79 2.47 -45.49
C ASN A 581 8.64 3.49 -45.38
N PRO A 582 7.70 3.38 -44.43
CA PRO A 582 6.54 4.25 -44.40
C PRO A 582 6.95 5.69 -44.05
N ARG A 583 6.51 6.67 -44.84
CA ARG A 583 6.73 8.10 -44.57
C ARG A 583 5.61 8.62 -43.68
N PHE A 584 5.95 9.17 -42.53
CA PHE A 584 4.97 9.80 -41.64
C PHE A 584 4.70 11.24 -42.11
N VAL A 585 3.52 11.48 -42.70
CA VAL A 585 3.10 12.78 -43.25
C VAL A 585 1.68 13.08 -42.76
N ASN A 586 1.45 14.27 -42.18
CA ASN A 586 0.12 14.68 -41.69
C ASN A 586 -0.58 13.66 -40.75
N ASN A 587 0.15 13.12 -39.77
CA ASN A 587 -0.33 12.09 -38.82
C ASN A 587 -0.76 10.75 -39.43
N ASN A 588 -0.50 10.51 -40.71
CA ASN A 588 -0.75 9.24 -41.38
C ASN A 588 0.53 8.74 -42.07
N TYR A 589 0.61 7.44 -42.32
CA TYR A 589 1.66 6.88 -43.16
C TYR A 589 1.21 6.95 -44.62
N ASP A 590 1.92 7.72 -45.44
CA ASP A 590 1.71 7.80 -46.88
C ASP A 590 2.58 6.73 -47.58
N ASP A 591 2.05 6.06 -48.61
CA ASP A 591 2.59 4.85 -49.29
C ASP A 591 2.57 3.53 -48.46
N LEU A 592 1.38 2.95 -48.24
CA LEU A 592 1.18 1.66 -47.57
C LEU A 592 1.50 0.47 -48.50
N GLN A 593 2.78 0.16 -48.71
CA GLN A 593 3.17 -1.15 -49.25
C GLN A 593 3.10 -2.21 -48.14
N HIS A 594 1.91 -2.76 -47.94
CA HIS A 594 1.65 -3.83 -46.98
C HIS A 594 2.53 -5.05 -47.29
N LYS A 595 3.32 -5.49 -46.31
CA LYS A 595 4.23 -6.62 -46.46
C LYS A 595 4.15 -7.56 -45.26
N TYR A 596 4.21 -8.85 -45.55
CA TYR A 596 4.43 -9.89 -44.57
C TYR A 596 5.94 -10.09 -44.36
N PHE A 597 6.36 -10.10 -43.10
CA PHE A 597 7.73 -10.33 -42.66
C PHE A 597 7.80 -11.66 -41.94
N GLY A 598 8.34 -12.69 -42.60
CA GLY A 598 8.40 -14.06 -42.06
C GLY A 598 9.50 -14.31 -41.03
N ASN A 599 10.38 -13.35 -40.78
CA ASN A 599 11.38 -13.40 -39.71
C ASN A 599 11.71 -11.98 -39.24
N LEU A 600 11.22 -11.61 -38.05
CA LEU A 600 11.46 -10.32 -37.40
C LEU A 600 12.80 -10.24 -36.66
N PHE A 601 13.58 -11.33 -36.60
CA PHE A 601 14.91 -11.31 -35.99
C PHE A 601 16.04 -11.08 -37.01
N ASP A 602 15.70 -11.00 -38.31
CA ASP A 602 16.65 -10.64 -39.35
C ASP A 602 16.79 -9.11 -39.41
N THR A 603 17.89 -8.60 -38.84
CA THR A 603 18.19 -7.15 -38.79
C THR A 603 18.29 -6.50 -40.17
N ASN A 604 18.55 -7.28 -41.24
CA ASN A 604 18.58 -6.74 -42.61
C ASN A 604 17.17 -6.49 -43.18
N LEU A 605 16.13 -7.10 -42.61
CA LEU A 605 14.75 -6.97 -43.06
C LEU A 605 13.98 -5.84 -42.37
N LEU A 606 14.42 -5.37 -41.18
CA LEU A 606 13.66 -4.41 -40.37
C LEU A 606 13.97 -2.94 -40.65
N GLY A 607 15.18 -2.56 -41.05
CA GLY A 607 15.53 -1.22 -41.60
C GLY A 607 14.68 -0.04 -41.06
N ASN A 608 14.03 0.72 -41.96
CA ASN A 608 13.00 1.72 -41.61
C ASN A 608 11.57 1.14 -41.64
N ASN A 609 11.42 -0.18 -41.71
CA ASN A 609 10.12 -0.84 -41.80
C ASN A 609 9.43 -0.88 -40.42
N LYS A 610 8.11 -0.90 -40.40
CA LYS A 610 7.33 -0.95 -39.16
C LYS A 610 6.36 -2.10 -39.16
N ILE A 611 6.26 -2.82 -38.04
CA ILE A 611 5.32 -3.91 -37.82
C ILE A 611 4.06 -3.38 -37.18
N PHE A 612 2.92 -3.69 -37.78
CA PHE A 612 1.61 -3.18 -37.42
C PHE A 612 0.62 -4.26 -36.99
N ASP A 613 0.86 -5.53 -37.31
CA ASP A 613 0.07 -6.67 -36.83
C ASP A 613 0.94 -7.95 -36.71
N ILE A 614 0.45 -8.92 -35.95
CA ILE A 614 1.11 -10.21 -35.73
C ILE A 614 0.95 -11.16 -36.93
N GLY A 615 1.97 -12.00 -37.18
CA GLY A 615 1.93 -13.01 -38.24
C GLY A 615 1.41 -14.39 -37.78
N PRO A 616 1.12 -15.30 -38.72
CA PRO A 616 0.59 -16.63 -38.42
C PRO A 616 1.52 -17.53 -37.57
N GLN A 617 2.85 -17.44 -37.71
CA GLN A 617 3.77 -18.26 -36.91
C GLN A 617 3.75 -17.85 -35.44
N SER A 618 3.73 -16.54 -35.20
CA SER A 618 3.62 -15.92 -33.89
C SER A 618 2.26 -16.22 -33.27
N MET A 619 1.19 -16.19 -34.08
CA MET A 619 -0.15 -16.58 -33.61
C MET A 619 -0.22 -18.04 -33.15
N ASN A 620 0.42 -18.97 -33.87
CA ASN A 620 0.51 -20.37 -33.45
C ASN A 620 1.29 -20.55 -32.14
N THR A 621 2.38 -19.79 -31.97
CA THR A 621 3.15 -19.77 -30.73
C THR A 621 2.27 -19.27 -29.58
N LEU A 622 1.57 -18.15 -29.79
CA LEU A 622 0.67 -17.56 -28.82
C LEU A 622 -0.48 -18.51 -28.45
N ALA A 623 -1.08 -19.19 -29.43
CA ALA A 623 -2.12 -20.19 -29.20
C ALA A 623 -1.63 -21.34 -28.28
N SER A 624 -0.38 -21.78 -28.46
CA SER A 624 0.23 -22.80 -27.61
C SER A 624 0.40 -22.32 -26.17
N LEU A 625 0.84 -21.06 -25.97
CA LEU A 625 0.96 -20.44 -24.65
C LEU A 625 -0.41 -20.27 -23.96
N ILE A 626 -1.42 -19.86 -24.70
CA ILE A 626 -2.80 -19.72 -24.20
C ILE A 626 -3.33 -21.08 -23.75
N ASN A 627 -3.13 -22.14 -24.53
CA ASN A 627 -3.68 -23.47 -24.23
C ASN A 627 -3.10 -24.10 -22.95
N GLN A 628 -1.86 -23.78 -22.59
CA GLN A 628 -1.23 -24.24 -21.35
C GLN A 628 -1.48 -23.32 -20.14
N SER A 629 -2.11 -22.16 -20.34
CA SER A 629 -2.32 -21.17 -19.29
C SER A 629 -3.59 -21.45 -18.48
N ASN A 630 -3.53 -21.21 -17.18
CA ASN A 630 -4.72 -21.12 -16.33
C ASN A 630 -5.34 -19.72 -16.35
N ILE A 631 -4.51 -18.68 -16.54
CA ILE A 631 -4.93 -17.28 -16.63
C ILE A 631 -4.21 -16.63 -17.82
N VAL A 632 -4.96 -15.89 -18.62
CA VAL A 632 -4.41 -15.05 -19.68
C VAL A 632 -4.76 -13.60 -19.38
N PHE A 633 -3.75 -12.74 -19.32
CA PHE A 633 -3.91 -11.29 -19.18
C PHE A 633 -3.52 -10.61 -20.48
N TRP A 634 -4.47 -9.98 -21.17
CA TRP A 634 -4.21 -9.30 -22.44
C TRP A 634 -4.31 -7.77 -22.27
N ASN A 635 -3.21 -7.06 -22.57
CA ASN A 635 -3.15 -5.60 -22.52
C ASN A 635 -2.52 -5.00 -23.77
N GLY A 636 -3.33 -4.36 -24.61
CA GLY A 636 -2.94 -3.74 -25.88
C GLY A 636 -3.15 -4.66 -27.08
N SER A 637 -3.72 -4.12 -28.15
CA SER A 637 -4.04 -4.87 -29.38
C SER A 637 -2.79 -5.46 -30.05
N LEU A 638 -2.96 -6.58 -30.76
CA LEU A 638 -1.87 -7.20 -31.53
C LEU A 638 -1.58 -6.46 -32.83
N GLY A 639 -2.49 -5.59 -33.26
CA GLY A 639 -2.27 -4.68 -34.38
C GLY A 639 -3.14 -3.42 -34.34
N ILE A 640 -3.17 -2.67 -35.45
CA ILE A 640 -3.96 -1.45 -35.57
C ILE A 640 -5.43 -1.82 -35.85
N CYS A 641 -6.26 -1.79 -34.80
CA CYS A 641 -7.65 -2.23 -34.84
C CYS A 641 -8.53 -1.40 -35.79
N GLU A 642 -8.14 -0.14 -36.03
CA GLU A 642 -8.82 0.80 -36.92
C GLU A 642 -8.52 0.52 -38.40
N ASP A 643 -7.46 -0.23 -38.70
CA ASP A 643 -7.03 -0.54 -40.07
C ASP A 643 -7.47 -1.96 -40.47
N PRO A 644 -8.29 -2.13 -41.54
CA PRO A 644 -8.73 -3.43 -42.02
C PRO A 644 -7.60 -4.43 -42.33
N PHE A 645 -6.40 -3.95 -42.69
CA PHE A 645 -5.25 -4.81 -42.99
C PHE A 645 -4.54 -5.32 -41.73
N TYR A 646 -4.63 -4.59 -40.62
CA TYR A 646 -3.81 -4.82 -39.41
C TYR A 646 -4.62 -5.15 -38.15
N LYS A 647 -5.93 -5.36 -38.28
CA LYS A 647 -6.79 -5.79 -37.16
C LYS A 647 -6.93 -7.31 -37.02
N ASN A 648 -6.61 -8.06 -38.06
CA ASN A 648 -6.89 -9.50 -38.18
C ASN A 648 -6.25 -10.33 -37.06
N GLY A 649 -5.02 -10.00 -36.66
CA GLY A 649 -4.35 -10.68 -35.56
C GLY A 649 -5.07 -10.51 -34.22
N SER A 650 -5.62 -9.32 -33.96
CA SER A 650 -6.39 -9.05 -32.74
C SER A 650 -7.76 -9.75 -32.76
N GLU A 651 -8.43 -9.80 -33.92
CA GLU A 651 -9.68 -10.56 -34.10
C GLU A 651 -9.46 -12.06 -33.87
N MET A 652 -8.40 -12.62 -34.47
CA MET A 652 -8.03 -14.03 -34.27
C MET A 652 -7.73 -14.35 -32.81
N LEU A 653 -7.06 -13.44 -32.10
CA LEU A 653 -6.81 -13.62 -30.67
C LEU A 653 -8.11 -13.70 -29.87
N ILE A 654 -9.13 -12.90 -30.20
CA ILE A 654 -10.45 -13.00 -29.53
C ILE A 654 -11.04 -14.40 -29.71
N HIS A 655 -11.01 -14.96 -30.92
CA HIS A 655 -11.50 -16.32 -31.18
C HIS A 655 -10.73 -17.39 -30.39
N LEU A 656 -9.40 -17.27 -30.29
CA LEU A 656 -8.58 -18.16 -29.49
C LEU A 656 -8.90 -18.06 -28.00
N LEU A 657 -9.06 -16.84 -27.48
CA LEU A 657 -9.38 -16.61 -26.08
C LEU A 657 -10.79 -17.09 -25.71
N ASN A 658 -11.77 -16.91 -26.60
CA ASN A 658 -13.14 -17.39 -26.38
C ASN A 658 -13.26 -18.91 -26.32
N SER A 659 -12.36 -19.63 -27.01
CA SER A 659 -12.33 -21.09 -27.06
C SER A 659 -11.38 -21.72 -26.04
N CYS A 660 -10.58 -20.92 -25.33
CA CYS A 660 -9.62 -21.42 -24.35
C CYS A 660 -10.29 -21.76 -23.00
N LYS A 661 -9.59 -22.56 -22.19
CA LYS A 661 -10.02 -22.90 -20.82
C LYS A 661 -9.51 -21.92 -19.76
N ALA A 662 -8.64 -21.00 -20.14
CA ALA A 662 -8.02 -20.05 -19.22
C ALA A 662 -9.03 -18.99 -18.77
N LYS A 663 -8.84 -18.45 -17.57
CA LYS A 663 -9.52 -17.20 -17.19
C LYS A 663 -8.90 -16.05 -17.96
N VAL A 664 -9.67 -15.46 -18.88
CA VAL A 664 -9.22 -14.35 -19.72
C VAL A 664 -9.54 -13.02 -19.06
N ILE A 665 -8.52 -12.19 -18.87
CA ILE A 665 -8.62 -10.84 -18.30
C ILE A 665 -8.12 -9.84 -19.35
N ILE A 666 -8.98 -8.90 -19.73
CA ILE A 666 -8.63 -7.82 -20.64
C ILE A 666 -8.26 -6.58 -19.84
N GLY A 667 -7.13 -5.96 -20.18
CA GLY A 667 -6.64 -4.72 -19.60
C GLY A 667 -6.37 -3.66 -20.66
N GLY A 668 -6.58 -2.40 -20.29
CA GLY A 668 -6.36 -1.25 -21.17
C GLY A 668 -7.62 -0.84 -21.93
N GLY A 669 -7.87 0.48 -21.98
CA GLY A 669 -9.11 1.04 -22.53
C GLY A 669 -9.32 0.69 -24.01
N ASP A 670 -8.28 0.82 -24.83
CA ASP A 670 -8.38 0.56 -26.27
C ASP A 670 -8.65 -0.93 -26.56
N THR A 671 -8.04 -1.84 -25.78
CA THR A 671 -8.29 -3.29 -25.91
C THR A 671 -9.68 -3.66 -25.44
N ALA A 672 -10.16 -3.07 -24.34
CA ALA A 672 -11.52 -3.27 -23.88
C ALA A 672 -12.56 -2.79 -24.90
N GLY A 673 -12.38 -1.59 -25.47
CA GLY A 673 -13.26 -1.05 -26.51
C GLY A 673 -13.30 -1.95 -27.73
N PHE A 674 -12.15 -2.39 -28.24
CA PHE A 674 -12.09 -3.31 -29.38
C PHE A 674 -12.77 -4.65 -29.09
N VAL A 675 -12.57 -5.23 -27.91
CA VAL A 675 -13.16 -6.52 -27.54
C VAL A 675 -14.68 -6.45 -27.39
N ASN A 676 -15.21 -5.31 -26.93
CA ASN A 676 -16.66 -5.12 -26.71
C ASN A 676 -17.48 -5.22 -28.00
N ASP A 677 -16.87 -4.97 -29.16
CA ASP A 677 -17.51 -5.12 -30.47
C ASP A 677 -17.73 -6.59 -30.87
N TYR A 678 -17.20 -7.54 -30.10
CA TYR A 678 -17.27 -8.97 -30.37
C TYR A 678 -17.95 -9.72 -29.22
N GLU A 679 -18.70 -10.77 -29.58
CA GLU A 679 -19.20 -11.71 -28.58
C GLU A 679 -18.02 -12.35 -27.83
N ASN A 680 -18.04 -12.24 -26.50
CA ASN A 680 -16.97 -12.76 -25.67
C ASN A 680 -17.51 -13.35 -24.35
N ASN A 681 -16.79 -14.33 -23.82
CA ASN A 681 -17.09 -15.00 -22.55
C ASN A 681 -15.99 -14.75 -21.50
N PHE A 682 -15.28 -13.63 -21.63
CA PHE A 682 -14.10 -13.35 -20.83
C PHE A 682 -14.43 -13.18 -19.36
N HIS A 683 -13.48 -13.56 -18.50
CA HIS A 683 -13.66 -13.51 -17.05
C HIS A 683 -13.86 -12.07 -16.57
N HIS A 684 -13.08 -11.14 -17.12
CA HIS A 684 -13.19 -9.72 -16.80
C HIS A 684 -12.63 -8.84 -17.93
N ILE A 685 -13.34 -7.74 -18.21
CA ILE A 685 -12.89 -6.67 -19.11
C ILE A 685 -12.73 -5.40 -18.25
N SER A 686 -11.48 -5.00 -18.02
CA SER A 686 -11.14 -3.86 -17.16
C SER A 686 -11.41 -2.54 -17.86
N THR A 687 -12.02 -1.59 -17.14
CA THR A 687 -12.15 -0.18 -17.55
C THR A 687 -11.04 0.68 -16.96
N GLY A 688 -10.14 0.10 -16.15
CA GLY A 688 -9.17 0.82 -15.34
C GLY A 688 -8.10 1.60 -16.10
N GLY A 689 -7.77 1.22 -17.34
CA GLY A 689 -6.74 1.90 -18.15
C GLY A 689 -5.43 2.08 -17.38
N GLY A 690 -5.01 3.34 -17.18
CA GLY A 690 -3.81 3.68 -16.38
C GLY A 690 -3.88 3.23 -14.91
N ALA A 691 -5.08 3.16 -14.32
CA ALA A 691 -5.22 2.66 -12.95
C ALA A 691 -4.87 1.17 -12.82
N SER A 692 -5.16 0.37 -13.84
CA SER A 692 -4.79 -1.05 -13.87
C SER A 692 -3.25 -1.18 -13.91
N ILE A 693 -2.57 -0.33 -14.68
CA ILE A 693 -1.11 -0.27 -14.76
C ILE A 693 -0.52 0.09 -13.40
N ASP A 694 -1.00 1.17 -12.78
CA ASP A 694 -0.49 1.64 -11.49
C ASP A 694 -0.78 0.66 -10.36
N TYR A 695 -1.96 0.04 -10.34
CA TYR A 695 -2.33 -0.95 -9.33
C TYR A 695 -1.52 -2.23 -9.46
N ILE A 696 -1.33 -2.76 -10.68
CA ILE A 696 -0.47 -3.93 -10.87
C ILE A 696 0.95 -3.61 -10.40
N SER A 697 1.47 -2.44 -10.76
CA SER A 697 2.84 -2.03 -10.42
C SER A 697 3.05 -1.86 -8.91
N ASN A 698 2.13 -1.17 -8.23
CA ASN A 698 2.32 -0.70 -6.86
C ASN A 698 1.48 -1.45 -5.81
N SER A 699 0.53 -2.28 -6.24
CA SER A 699 -0.47 -2.95 -5.38
C SER A 699 -1.32 -1.98 -4.54
N THR A 700 -1.42 -0.71 -4.96
CA THR A 700 -2.20 0.33 -4.29
C THR A 700 -2.51 1.47 -5.25
N LEU A 701 -3.48 2.32 -4.88
CA LEU A 701 -3.93 3.51 -5.61
C LEU A 701 -4.28 4.62 -4.60
N PRO A 702 -4.14 5.91 -4.94
CA PRO A 702 -4.67 7.01 -4.13
C PRO A 702 -6.13 6.80 -3.70
N GLY A 703 -7.01 6.37 -4.62
CA GLY A 703 -8.42 6.11 -4.32
C GLY A 703 -8.70 4.85 -3.48
N LEU A 704 -7.69 4.02 -3.18
CA LEU A 704 -7.77 2.89 -2.24
C LEU A 704 -7.39 3.27 -0.81
N ILE A 705 -6.54 4.28 -0.66
CA ILE A 705 -6.10 4.80 0.63
C ILE A 705 -6.98 6.01 0.93
N TYR A 706 -8.22 5.75 1.34
CA TYR A 706 -9.05 6.85 1.83
C TYR A 706 -8.46 7.30 3.18
N LYS A 707 -7.96 8.55 3.22
CA LYS A 707 -7.33 9.15 4.39
C LYS A 707 -8.36 9.78 5.32
#